data_AF-A0A1X1G2T9-F1
#
_entry.id   AF-A0A1X1G2T9-F1
#
_cell.length_a   1.000
_cell.length_b   1.000
_cell.length_c   1.000
_cell.angle_alpha   90.00
_cell.angle_beta   90.00
_cell.angle_gamma   90.00
#
_symmetry.space_group_name_H-M   'P 1'
#
loop_
_entity.id
_entity.type
_entity.pdbx_description
1 polymer ?
#
loop_
_entity_poly.entity_id
_entity_poly.type
_entity_poly.pdbx_seq_one_letter_code
_entity_poly.pdbx_strand_id
1 'polypeptide(L)'
;MKNKWLLKSVRYSVLAFFLLLIQLSQGVDADTISAGSGNRIHFINTKAKSGSDAILLESNGHYALIDMGEDYDFPDGSDPRYPSRWGISMRNNQVLEDRLIRHLDQIGVKKLDFILGTHVHSDHIGGADEILNRYQVDKFYLKKYSDDRITSHWGLWDNLFNYDNALRAAQKRGVTLIQNITDEDSHFKLGDMDIQLYNYKNEYDADGNLKRVRDDNSNSIVSVVTVAGKRIYLGGDLDNAEGAEDKLGPVIGKVDMMKWNHHYDATISNTINFLENLSPKMVIQTTGGDINVASTREYLQKKNIQVLHAASQTQDATVFDISDKGFANVSNTFPDIPVVDEKWYQEDGYWKYRLTDGEMAIGWREIGGATYFFNGKGQMQAGRWLHLNDDWGENAKGNDYYLNQNGKMQTGGWFKLDDSWYYIQSNGARRFSELSEIGGKKYLFAADGKMLTGHQVYNGKKMFFSESGALQAAGKPSTWQKIDSDWYFYDEDGLKTVGKKNINGSTYYFNQEGVMQTGWTFVDGHWNYFASSGAMKTGWVKDQETWYYLDKDGIMLTGSQDINGVRYYLNASGAMQTGWAFVDGHWNYFASSGAMKTGWIKDQETWYYLDKDGIMLTGSQDINGVRYYLNASGAMQTGWAFIDGHWNYFASSGVMKTGWLKDNESWYYLDPETGIMAVGSKEIDGKNYFFSSAGTMQVGWQWSNDSWHYYATSGALQTGWLKDGDAWYYLEGKEGVMLVGLHQVDGKQYYFSKSGAMQTGWKWFDNHYRYFESNGAMKTGWIKDKGVWYYLNPEDGIMLVGLHKVNGDHYYFDESGAMQTGWKQLDGNWYYFQADGSLLKNATTPDGYKVNEEGIWKQSVAAVNSEAVKPEQKQESNSSIVEQSKQDSNLEANASEKKEKE
;
A
#
# COMPACT_ATOMS: atom_id res chain seq x y z
N MET A 1 22.88 12.19 14.00
CA MET A 1 23.04 13.65 14.18
C MET A 1 21.64 14.26 14.26
N LYS A 2 21.37 15.12 15.27
CA LYS A 2 21.00 16.56 15.13
C LYS A 2 19.83 16.83 14.16
N ASN A 3 18.73 17.52 14.53
CA ASN A 3 18.49 18.42 15.68
C ASN A 3 17.10 18.28 16.34
N LYS A 4 16.96 18.87 17.54
CA LYS A 4 15.69 19.15 18.26
C LYS A 4 15.29 20.63 18.07
N TRP A 5 14.19 21.03 18.72
CA TRP A 5 13.54 22.37 18.75
C TRP A 5 12.60 22.62 17.55
N LEU A 6 11.49 23.35 17.69
CA LEU A 6 11.04 24.21 18.82
C LEU A 6 9.86 23.66 19.63
N LEU A 7 9.75 24.11 20.89
CA LEU A 7 8.54 24.04 21.70
C LEU A 7 8.49 25.23 22.67
N LYS A 8 7.80 26.32 22.29
CA LYS A 8 7.28 27.41 23.16
C LYS A 8 6.63 28.52 22.30
N SER A 9 5.69 29.25 22.92
CA SER A 9 4.70 30.15 22.27
C SER A 9 3.73 29.39 21.34
N VAL A 10 2.43 29.70 21.30
CA VAL A 10 1.71 30.91 21.75
C VAL A 10 0.61 30.56 22.77
N ARG A 11 0.61 31.22 23.95
CA ARG A 11 -0.48 31.15 24.95
C ARG A 11 -1.56 32.23 24.68
N TYR A 12 -2.18 32.22 23.49
CA TYR A 12 -3.25 33.18 23.13
C TYR A 12 -4.41 32.57 22.31
N SER A 13 -4.66 31.27 22.43
CA SER A 13 -5.75 30.58 21.71
C SER A 13 -6.89 30.08 22.62
N VAL A 14 -6.72 30.13 23.95
CA VAL A 14 -7.68 29.58 24.92
C VAL A 14 -8.82 30.58 25.26
N LEU A 15 -8.59 31.89 25.11
CA LEU A 15 -9.63 32.91 25.37
C LEU A 15 -10.59 33.13 24.18
N ALA A 16 -10.17 32.83 22.95
CA ALA A 16 -11.02 33.00 21.76
C ALA A 16 -12.11 31.92 21.66
N PHE A 17 -11.84 30.71 22.15
CA PHE A 17 -12.79 29.59 22.08
C PHE A 17 -13.94 29.70 23.09
N PHE A 18 -13.77 30.48 24.17
CA PHE A 18 -14.81 30.74 25.17
C PHE A 18 -15.75 31.91 24.83
N LEU A 19 -15.45 32.70 23.79
CA LEU A 19 -16.22 33.89 23.42
C LEU A 19 -17.09 33.73 22.17
N LEU A 20 -16.95 32.61 21.43
CA LEU A 20 -17.79 32.33 20.25
C LEU A 20 -19.01 31.45 20.54
N LEU A 21 -19.10 30.85 21.74
CA LEU A 21 -20.25 30.02 22.17
C LEU A 21 -21.37 30.80 22.86
N ILE A 22 -21.23 32.12 23.02
CA ILE A 22 -22.20 32.99 23.72
C ILE A 22 -23.16 33.69 22.73
N GLN A 23 -23.04 33.45 21.42
CA GLN A 23 -23.89 34.07 20.38
C GLN A 23 -24.74 33.10 19.54
N LEU A 24 -24.90 31.84 19.98
CA LEU A 24 -25.91 30.93 19.42
C LEU A 24 -26.91 30.39 20.45
N SER A 25 -26.72 30.68 21.73
CA SER A 25 -27.83 30.67 22.70
C SER A 25 -28.71 31.91 22.48
N GLN A 26 -29.57 31.87 21.47
CA GLN A 26 -30.84 32.59 21.58
C GLN A 26 -31.65 31.89 22.66
N GLY A 27 -31.39 32.28 23.91
CA GLY A 27 -32.36 32.05 24.97
C GLY A 27 -33.63 32.76 24.54
N VAL A 28 -34.65 31.98 24.22
CA VAL A 28 -36.01 32.50 24.31
C VAL A 28 -36.20 32.82 25.78
N ASP A 29 -36.34 34.10 26.12
CA ASP A 29 -36.82 34.51 27.43
C ASP A 29 -38.24 33.96 27.55
N ALA A 30 -38.36 32.76 28.13
CA ALA A 30 -39.64 32.18 28.47
C ALA A 30 -40.28 33.11 29.50
N ASP A 31 -41.53 33.51 29.26
CA ASP A 31 -42.32 34.31 30.20
C ASP A 31 -42.57 33.51 31.48
N THR A 32 -41.60 33.55 32.41
CA THR A 32 -41.65 32.80 33.66
C THR A 32 -42.79 33.32 34.52
N ILE A 33 -43.83 32.50 34.65
CA ILE A 33 -44.96 32.84 35.51
C ILE A 33 -44.44 32.87 36.94
N SER A 34 -44.61 34.01 37.62
CA SER A 34 -44.14 34.21 38.99
C SER A 34 -44.64 33.07 39.90
N ALA A 35 -43.70 32.27 40.42
CA ALA A 35 -43.98 31.23 41.40
C ALA A 35 -44.86 31.77 42.53
N GLY A 36 -46.00 31.12 42.76
CA GLY A 36 -47.04 31.62 43.64
C GLY A 36 -46.87 31.14 45.07
N SER A 37 -47.13 32.00 46.06
CA SER A 37 -47.36 31.57 47.45
C SER A 37 -48.72 30.89 47.56
N GLY A 38 -48.81 29.64 47.09
CA GLY A 38 -50.05 28.87 46.98
C GLY A 38 -49.81 27.36 46.92
N ASN A 39 -50.90 26.61 46.74
CA ASN A 39 -50.89 25.15 46.67
C ASN A 39 -51.64 24.71 45.41
N ARG A 40 -51.00 23.89 44.58
CA ARG A 40 -51.51 23.48 43.26
C ARG A 40 -51.17 22.03 42.92
N ILE A 41 -51.97 21.49 42.02
CA ILE A 41 -51.69 20.23 41.34
C ILE A 41 -51.86 20.43 39.83
N HIS A 42 -50.89 19.94 39.05
CA HIS A 42 -50.85 20.04 37.60
C HIS A 42 -50.75 18.63 37.04
N PHE A 43 -51.81 18.16 36.38
CA PHE A 43 -51.79 16.91 35.62
C PHE A 43 -51.33 17.24 34.21
N ILE A 44 -50.19 16.73 33.77
CA ILE A 44 -49.74 16.92 32.39
C ILE A 44 -50.77 16.30 31.44
N ASN A 45 -51.15 17.04 30.41
CA ASN A 45 -52.22 16.66 29.51
C ASN A 45 -51.74 15.63 28.49
N THR A 46 -52.47 14.54 28.33
CA THR A 46 -52.17 13.60 27.23
C THR A 46 -52.49 14.19 25.85
N LYS A 47 -51.78 13.70 24.83
CA LYS A 47 -51.95 14.05 23.42
C LYS A 47 -53.05 13.22 22.73
N ALA A 48 -53.41 12.06 23.29
CA ALA A 48 -54.28 11.07 22.65
C ALA A 48 -55.21 10.33 23.64
N LYS A 49 -55.87 9.26 23.15
CA LYS A 49 -56.72 8.35 23.95
C LYS A 49 -55.93 7.29 24.73
N SER A 50 -54.61 7.26 24.63
CA SER A 50 -53.75 6.48 25.55
C SER A 50 -53.80 7.08 26.96
N GLY A 51 -53.34 6.31 27.94
CA GLY A 51 -52.89 6.83 29.22
C GLY A 51 -51.54 7.54 29.11
N SER A 52 -51.22 8.30 30.15
CA SER A 52 -49.87 8.50 30.70
C SER A 52 -49.98 9.42 31.92
N ASP A 53 -49.28 9.09 33.01
CA ASP A 53 -49.25 9.91 34.23
C ASP A 53 -47.96 10.73 34.33
N ALA A 54 -48.09 12.05 34.35
CA ALA A 54 -47.09 12.93 34.95
C ALA A 54 -47.81 14.02 35.75
N ILE A 55 -47.48 14.15 37.04
CA ILE A 55 -48.25 14.99 37.97
C ILE A 55 -47.31 15.84 38.83
N LEU A 56 -47.33 17.15 38.62
CA LEU A 56 -46.59 18.12 39.43
C LEU A 56 -47.43 18.56 40.64
N LEU A 57 -46.78 18.56 41.81
CA LEU A 57 -47.25 19.21 43.03
C LEU A 57 -46.45 20.50 43.22
N GLU A 58 -47.13 21.64 43.34
CA GLU A 58 -46.55 22.95 43.71
C GLU A 58 -47.10 23.35 45.08
N SER A 59 -46.22 23.60 46.06
CA SER A 59 -46.61 24.06 47.40
C SER A 59 -45.61 25.08 47.93
N ASN A 60 -46.02 26.36 47.96
CA ASN A 60 -45.26 27.46 48.55
C ASN A 60 -43.78 27.54 48.08
N GLY A 61 -43.55 27.34 46.78
CA GLY A 61 -42.21 27.32 46.17
C GLY A 61 -41.44 25.99 46.27
N HIS A 62 -42.02 24.97 46.91
CA HIS A 62 -41.55 23.59 46.84
C HIS A 62 -42.26 22.83 45.70
N TYR A 63 -41.53 21.95 45.02
CA TYR A 63 -42.01 21.20 43.86
C TYR A 63 -41.69 19.71 43.99
N ALA A 64 -42.57 18.84 43.50
CA ALA A 64 -42.32 17.40 43.40
C ALA A 64 -43.15 16.75 42.29
N LEU A 65 -42.72 15.58 41.81
CA LEU A 65 -43.46 14.79 40.82
C LEU A 65 -44.01 13.49 41.41
N ILE A 66 -45.26 13.16 41.06
CA ILE A 66 -45.85 11.83 41.13
C ILE A 66 -45.99 11.36 39.68
N ASP A 67 -45.15 10.39 39.31
CA ASP A 67 -44.88 9.95 37.94
C ASP A 67 -44.39 11.07 36.99
N MET A 68 -43.69 10.66 35.92
CA MET A 68 -42.93 11.49 34.99
C MET A 68 -43.38 11.31 33.53
N GLY A 69 -44.30 10.38 33.26
CA GLY A 69 -44.92 10.18 31.95
C GLY A 69 -44.05 9.44 30.95
N GLU A 70 -44.65 9.17 29.79
CA GLU A 70 -44.00 8.55 28.64
C GLU A 70 -42.91 9.46 28.06
N ASP A 71 -41.73 8.91 27.75
CA ASP A 71 -40.58 9.59 27.16
C ASP A 71 -40.36 9.27 25.68
N TYR A 72 -39.28 9.81 25.12
CA TYR A 72 -38.88 9.49 23.75
C TYR A 72 -38.06 8.20 23.59
N ASP A 73 -37.28 7.77 24.59
CA ASP A 73 -36.39 6.62 24.44
C ASP A 73 -37.16 5.29 24.51
N PHE A 74 -36.63 4.25 23.88
CA PHE A 74 -37.20 2.90 23.95
C PHE A 74 -36.16 1.88 23.47
N PRO A 75 -36.24 0.61 23.92
CA PRO A 75 -35.29 -0.40 23.50
C PRO A 75 -35.65 -0.98 22.12
N ASP A 76 -34.78 -0.76 21.12
CA ASP A 76 -34.90 -1.34 19.77
C ASP A 76 -34.49 -2.83 19.69
N GLY A 77 -34.28 -3.50 20.83
CA GLY A 77 -33.80 -4.87 20.92
C GLY A 77 -32.30 -5.06 20.66
N SER A 78 -31.52 -4.00 20.48
CA SER A 78 -30.06 -4.10 20.29
C SER A 78 -29.28 -4.52 21.55
N ASP A 79 -29.83 -4.29 22.75
CA ASP A 79 -29.36 -4.88 24.00
C ASP A 79 -30.24 -6.09 24.36
N PRO A 80 -29.70 -7.32 24.46
CA PRO A 80 -30.50 -8.51 24.71
C PRO A 80 -31.15 -8.55 26.11
N ARG A 81 -30.81 -7.62 27.01
CA ARG A 81 -31.50 -7.44 28.30
C ARG A 81 -32.84 -6.71 28.16
N TYR A 82 -32.97 -5.92 27.09
CA TYR A 82 -34.15 -5.12 26.77
C TYR A 82 -34.60 -5.49 25.34
N PRO A 83 -35.16 -6.69 25.12
CA PRO A 83 -35.58 -7.12 23.78
C PRO A 83 -36.74 -6.26 23.26
N SER A 84 -36.86 -6.12 21.95
CA SER A 84 -38.07 -5.55 21.34
C SER A 84 -39.27 -6.46 21.65
N ARG A 85 -40.26 -5.95 22.38
CA ARG A 85 -41.51 -6.64 22.73
C ARG A 85 -42.70 -5.92 22.09
N TRP A 86 -43.70 -6.69 21.67
CA TRP A 86 -44.94 -6.11 21.16
C TRP A 86 -45.63 -5.27 22.24
N GLY A 87 -46.00 -4.04 21.90
CA GLY A 87 -46.68 -3.09 22.79
C GLY A 87 -45.79 -1.98 23.36
N ILE A 88 -44.46 -2.08 23.29
CA ILE A 88 -43.53 -1.00 23.65
C ILE A 88 -43.89 0.27 22.88
N SER A 89 -43.86 1.41 23.56
CA SER A 89 -44.21 2.70 22.96
C SER A 89 -43.14 3.19 21.98
N MET A 90 -43.59 3.73 20.85
CA MET A 90 -42.74 4.27 19.77
C MET A 90 -43.45 5.42 19.06
N ARG A 91 -44.29 6.21 19.76
CA ARG A 91 -45.20 7.19 19.14
C ARG A 91 -45.28 8.50 19.92
N ASN A 92 -44.83 9.60 19.31
CA ASN A 92 -44.94 10.98 19.84
C ASN A 92 -46.30 11.35 20.47
N ASN A 93 -47.41 10.82 19.95
CA ASN A 93 -48.75 11.10 20.47
C ASN A 93 -49.11 10.34 21.77
N GLN A 94 -48.17 9.58 22.34
CA GLN A 94 -48.25 9.00 23.67
C GLN A 94 -47.31 9.73 24.64
N VAL A 95 -46.10 10.06 24.19
CA VAL A 95 -45.05 10.83 24.92
C VAL A 95 -45.60 12.06 25.65
N LEU A 96 -45.17 12.28 26.89
CA LEU A 96 -45.43 13.48 27.69
C LEU A 96 -44.17 14.28 28.05
N GLU A 97 -42.96 13.73 27.87
CA GLU A 97 -41.67 14.36 28.24
C GLU A 97 -41.57 15.84 27.84
N ASP A 98 -41.89 16.18 26.59
CA ASP A 98 -41.84 17.56 26.10
C ASP A 98 -42.79 18.48 26.88
N ARG A 99 -44.00 18.00 27.20
CA ARG A 99 -45.03 18.75 27.92
C ARG A 99 -44.64 18.95 29.37
N LEU A 100 -44.16 17.88 30.02
CA LEU A 100 -43.67 17.93 31.39
C LEU A 100 -42.48 18.91 31.52
N ILE A 101 -41.47 18.78 30.67
CA ILE A 101 -40.28 19.64 30.69
C ILE A 101 -40.63 21.10 30.35
N ARG A 102 -41.46 21.34 29.32
CA ARG A 102 -41.88 22.70 28.94
C ARG A 102 -42.67 23.37 30.06
N HIS A 103 -43.59 22.64 30.72
CA HIS A 103 -44.39 23.14 31.84
C HIS A 103 -43.55 23.41 33.11
N LEU A 104 -42.59 22.53 33.43
CA LEU A 104 -41.64 22.73 34.53
C LEU A 104 -40.75 23.97 34.31
N ASP A 105 -40.28 24.17 33.08
CA ASP A 105 -39.46 25.34 32.72
C ASP A 105 -40.28 26.64 32.70
N GLN A 106 -41.55 26.62 32.26
CA GLN A 106 -42.48 27.77 32.32
C GLN A 106 -42.79 28.21 33.77
N ILE A 107 -42.99 27.25 34.68
CA ILE A 107 -43.11 27.51 36.13
C ILE A 107 -41.77 27.98 36.73
N GLY A 108 -40.67 27.73 36.04
CA GLY A 108 -39.34 28.12 36.46
C GLY A 108 -38.71 27.16 37.48
N VAL A 109 -39.18 25.91 37.58
CA VAL A 109 -38.67 24.91 38.52
C VAL A 109 -37.15 24.76 38.38
N LYS A 110 -36.45 24.72 39.51
CA LYS A 110 -34.98 24.49 39.58
C LYS A 110 -34.62 23.26 40.41
N LYS A 111 -35.51 22.84 41.31
CA LYS A 111 -35.33 21.74 42.25
C LYS A 111 -36.67 21.04 42.46
N LEU A 112 -36.63 19.72 42.54
CA LEU A 112 -37.71 18.86 43.03
C LEU A 112 -37.28 18.28 44.38
N ASP A 113 -38.09 18.45 45.43
CA ASP A 113 -37.79 17.90 46.76
C ASP A 113 -37.89 16.37 46.75
N PHE A 114 -38.75 15.81 45.90
CA PHE A 114 -38.73 14.41 45.52
C PHE A 114 -39.34 14.20 44.13
N ILE A 115 -39.04 13.05 43.54
CA ILE A 115 -39.91 12.42 42.54
C ILE A 115 -40.30 11.03 43.04
N LEU A 116 -41.46 10.53 42.61
CA LEU A 116 -42.00 9.24 43.01
C LEU A 116 -42.54 8.52 41.77
N GLY A 117 -41.95 7.38 41.44
CA GLY A 117 -42.50 6.46 40.44
C GLY A 117 -43.44 5.46 41.11
N THR A 118 -44.70 5.40 40.69
CA THR A 118 -45.71 4.54 41.30
C THR A 118 -45.45 3.07 41.00
N HIS A 119 -45.16 2.75 39.75
CA HIS A 119 -44.76 1.44 39.22
C HIS A 119 -43.87 1.65 37.97
N VAL A 120 -43.48 0.60 37.24
CA VAL A 120 -42.37 0.71 36.26
C VAL A 120 -42.74 0.85 34.77
N HIS A 121 -44.00 1.13 34.43
CA HIS A 121 -44.39 1.27 33.01
C HIS A 121 -43.86 2.57 32.39
N SER A 122 -43.60 2.55 31.07
CA SER A 122 -43.01 3.66 30.33
C SER A 122 -43.84 4.93 30.47
N ASP A 123 -45.16 4.82 30.41
CA ASP A 123 -46.07 5.96 30.50
C ASP A 123 -46.25 6.52 31.92
N HIS A 124 -45.50 6.01 32.90
CA HIS A 124 -45.38 6.51 34.27
C HIS A 124 -43.94 6.90 34.66
N ILE A 125 -42.92 6.10 34.32
CA ILE A 125 -41.52 6.36 34.71
C ILE A 125 -40.54 6.48 33.55
N GLY A 126 -41.01 6.55 32.31
CA GLY A 126 -40.17 6.78 31.13
C GLY A 126 -39.31 8.02 31.30
N GLY A 127 -39.94 9.18 31.49
CA GLY A 127 -39.25 10.47 31.66
C GLY A 127 -38.49 10.64 32.98
N ALA A 128 -38.27 9.57 33.74
CA ALA A 128 -37.61 9.62 35.04
C ALA A 128 -36.15 10.07 34.91
N ASP A 129 -35.36 9.51 33.99
CA ASP A 129 -33.96 9.94 33.87
C ASP A 129 -33.75 11.26 33.16
N GLU A 130 -34.65 11.72 32.30
CA GLU A 130 -34.65 13.06 31.72
C GLU A 130 -34.77 14.09 32.84
N ILE A 131 -35.75 13.89 33.74
CA ILE A 131 -35.96 14.73 34.92
C ILE A 131 -34.76 14.69 35.86
N LEU A 132 -34.25 13.50 36.21
CA LEU A 132 -33.06 13.33 37.05
C LEU A 132 -31.80 13.94 36.40
N ASN A 133 -31.70 13.97 35.07
CA ASN A 133 -30.60 14.59 34.35
C ASN A 133 -30.75 16.11 34.14
N ARG A 134 -31.97 16.65 34.18
CA ARG A 134 -32.26 18.08 33.94
C ARG A 134 -32.35 18.92 35.22
N TYR A 135 -33.02 18.42 36.25
CA TYR A 135 -33.31 19.16 37.48
C TYR A 135 -32.51 18.64 38.68
N GLN A 136 -32.35 19.47 39.73
CA GLN A 136 -31.89 18.95 41.02
C GLN A 136 -33.03 18.16 41.67
N VAL A 137 -32.75 16.92 42.11
CA VAL A 137 -33.72 16.08 42.84
C VAL A 137 -33.06 15.61 44.14
N ASP A 138 -33.70 15.81 45.29
CA ASP A 138 -33.13 15.36 46.58
C ASP A 138 -33.40 13.87 46.86
N LYS A 139 -34.63 13.42 46.59
CA LYS A 139 -35.11 12.04 46.82
C LYS A 139 -35.79 11.43 45.58
N PHE A 140 -35.62 10.13 45.38
CA PHE A 140 -36.38 9.34 44.40
C PHE A 140 -37.01 8.13 45.10
N TYR A 141 -38.34 8.10 45.15
CA TYR A 141 -39.12 6.97 45.66
C TYR A 141 -39.47 6.03 44.49
N LEU A 142 -38.96 4.79 44.51
CA LEU A 142 -39.26 3.79 43.49
C LEU A 142 -39.16 2.37 44.08
N LYS A 143 -40.26 1.62 44.11
CA LYS A 143 -40.28 0.22 44.57
C LYS A 143 -39.38 -0.65 43.69
N LYS A 144 -38.98 -1.82 44.21
CA LYS A 144 -38.12 -2.74 43.46
C LYS A 144 -38.91 -3.45 42.34
N TYR A 145 -38.22 -3.73 41.24
CA TYR A 145 -38.75 -4.48 40.10
C TYR A 145 -37.74 -5.55 39.60
N SER A 146 -38.27 -6.55 38.90
CA SER A 146 -37.57 -7.52 38.04
C SER A 146 -38.62 -8.18 37.14
N ASP A 147 -38.30 -8.46 35.87
CA ASP A 147 -39.21 -9.15 34.94
C ASP A 147 -39.73 -10.49 35.50
N ASP A 148 -38.91 -11.21 36.29
CA ASP A 148 -39.26 -12.51 36.90
C ASP A 148 -40.54 -12.48 37.75
N ARG A 149 -40.92 -11.30 38.29
CA ARG A 149 -42.09 -11.19 39.17
C ARG A 149 -43.41 -11.19 38.39
N ILE A 150 -43.41 -10.75 37.15
CA ILE A 150 -44.63 -10.65 36.34
C ILE A 150 -45.05 -12.05 35.89
N THR A 151 -46.36 -12.28 35.80
CA THR A 151 -46.93 -13.59 35.41
C THR A 151 -47.71 -13.57 34.10
N SER A 152 -48.05 -12.38 33.58
CA SER A 152 -48.52 -12.24 32.20
C SER A 152 -47.35 -12.34 31.20
N HIS A 153 -47.58 -12.94 30.02
CA HIS A 153 -46.58 -13.00 28.95
C HIS A 153 -46.38 -11.66 28.21
N TRP A 154 -47.18 -10.62 28.53
CA TRP A 154 -47.21 -9.34 27.84
C TRP A 154 -46.78 -8.15 28.71
N GLY A 155 -47.06 -8.14 30.02
CA GLY A 155 -46.79 -7.02 30.95
C GLY A 155 -45.32 -6.85 31.35
N LEU A 156 -44.40 -7.06 30.39
CA LEU A 156 -42.96 -6.87 30.56
C LEU A 156 -42.41 -5.71 29.73
N TRP A 157 -43.02 -5.43 28.57
CA TRP A 157 -42.67 -4.37 27.60
C TRP A 157 -41.20 -3.91 27.67
N ASP A 158 -40.97 -2.68 28.10
CA ASP A 158 -39.69 -2.03 28.37
C ASP A 158 -39.54 -1.67 29.86
N ASN A 159 -40.38 -2.24 30.73
CA ASN A 159 -40.43 -2.02 32.18
C ASN A 159 -39.04 -2.05 32.85
N LEU A 160 -38.21 -3.03 32.51
CA LEU A 160 -36.85 -3.17 33.04
C LEU A 160 -35.86 -2.13 32.47
N PHE A 161 -36.08 -1.65 31.25
CA PHE A 161 -35.26 -0.61 30.61
C PHE A 161 -35.46 0.73 31.33
N ASN A 162 -36.72 1.14 31.55
CA ASN A 162 -37.05 2.39 32.23
C ASN A 162 -36.63 2.36 33.71
N TYR A 163 -36.89 1.24 34.40
CA TYR A 163 -36.38 1.02 35.75
C TYR A 163 -34.84 1.15 35.83
N ASP A 164 -34.09 0.44 34.97
CA ASP A 164 -32.63 0.52 34.98
C ASP A 164 -32.11 1.91 34.55
N ASN A 165 -32.77 2.62 33.62
CA ASN A 165 -32.39 3.97 33.22
C ASN A 165 -32.55 4.95 34.39
N ALA A 166 -33.73 4.97 35.01
CA ALA A 166 -34.05 5.81 36.17
C ALA A 166 -33.09 5.56 37.34
N LEU A 167 -32.79 4.28 37.66
CA LEU A 167 -31.82 3.93 38.71
C LEU A 167 -30.40 4.40 38.36
N ARG A 168 -29.95 4.19 37.12
CA ARG A 168 -28.62 4.65 36.64
C ARG A 168 -28.50 6.16 36.72
N ALA A 169 -29.53 6.92 36.38
CA ALA A 169 -29.51 8.37 36.44
C ALA A 169 -29.52 8.91 37.87
N ALA A 170 -30.36 8.37 38.76
CA ALA A 170 -30.38 8.72 40.17
C ALA A 170 -29.00 8.50 40.80
N GLN A 171 -28.36 7.35 40.54
CA GLN A 171 -27.01 7.04 41.01
C GLN A 171 -25.96 8.01 40.43
N LYS A 172 -25.98 8.25 39.11
CA LYS A 172 -25.09 9.18 38.39
C LYS A 172 -25.19 10.62 38.91
N ARG A 173 -26.35 11.01 39.46
CA ARG A 173 -26.67 12.37 39.93
C ARG A 173 -26.57 12.53 41.45
N GLY A 174 -26.36 11.44 42.19
CA GLY A 174 -26.25 11.45 43.65
C GLY A 174 -27.58 11.64 44.38
N VAL A 175 -28.70 11.31 43.74
CA VAL A 175 -30.06 11.45 44.30
C VAL A 175 -30.31 10.36 45.34
N THR A 176 -31.03 10.69 46.43
CA THR A 176 -31.34 9.74 47.49
C THR A 176 -32.42 8.76 47.03
N LEU A 177 -32.01 7.61 46.50
CA LEU A 177 -32.91 6.53 46.09
C LEU A 177 -33.49 5.78 47.30
N ILE A 178 -34.82 5.75 47.41
CA ILE A 178 -35.58 5.11 48.50
C ILE A 178 -36.42 3.97 47.91
N GLN A 179 -35.88 2.75 47.92
CA GLN A 179 -36.58 1.55 47.42
C GLN A 179 -37.24 0.69 48.50
N ASN A 180 -36.77 0.77 49.75
CA ASN A 180 -37.37 0.06 50.90
C ASN A 180 -38.04 1.09 51.80
N ILE A 181 -39.17 1.64 51.33
CA ILE A 181 -39.90 2.70 52.03
C ILE A 181 -40.38 2.16 53.39
N THR A 182 -39.88 2.76 54.48
CA THR A 182 -40.29 2.46 55.86
C THR A 182 -41.64 3.11 56.20
N ASP A 183 -42.21 2.77 57.35
CA ASP A 183 -43.43 3.40 57.85
C ASP A 183 -43.17 4.89 58.12
N GLU A 184 -41.96 5.24 58.58
CA GLU A 184 -41.46 6.61 58.74
C GLU A 184 -41.24 7.33 57.39
N ASP A 185 -40.66 6.67 56.37
CA ASP A 185 -40.52 7.23 55.02
C ASP A 185 -41.85 7.44 54.31
N SER A 186 -42.92 6.77 54.76
CA SER A 186 -44.25 6.80 54.15
C SER A 186 -45.05 8.06 54.48
N HIS A 187 -44.66 8.85 55.50
CA HIS A 187 -45.37 10.06 55.91
C HIS A 187 -44.43 11.27 55.97
N PHE A 188 -44.64 12.25 55.08
CA PHE A 188 -43.77 13.41 54.95
C PHE A 188 -44.50 14.66 54.42
N LYS A 189 -43.76 15.74 54.20
CA LYS A 189 -44.26 17.07 53.80
C LYS A 189 -43.64 17.55 52.50
N LEU A 190 -44.41 18.36 51.77
CA LEU A 190 -43.95 19.20 50.65
C LEU A 190 -44.58 20.59 50.84
N GLY A 191 -43.82 21.57 51.30
CA GLY A 191 -44.39 22.86 51.72
C GLY A 191 -45.50 22.68 52.78
N ASP A 192 -46.70 23.14 52.46
CA ASP A 192 -47.90 22.95 53.30
C ASP A 192 -48.47 21.53 53.23
N MET A 193 -48.26 20.83 52.10
CA MET A 193 -48.86 19.54 51.80
C MET A 193 -48.38 18.44 52.75
N ASP A 194 -49.33 17.68 53.28
CA ASP A 194 -49.13 16.51 54.13
C ASP A 194 -49.33 15.25 53.27
N ILE A 195 -48.32 14.41 53.12
CA ILE A 195 -48.31 13.32 52.13
C ILE A 195 -48.16 11.97 52.85
N GLN A 196 -49.18 11.14 52.76
CA GLN A 196 -49.17 9.75 53.23
C GLN A 196 -49.15 8.80 52.03
N LEU A 197 -48.15 7.91 51.99
CA LEU A 197 -48.06 6.83 51.03
C LEU A 197 -48.80 5.57 51.50
N TYR A 198 -49.35 4.81 50.56
CA TYR A 198 -49.91 3.48 50.75
C TYR A 198 -49.36 2.54 49.66
N ASN A 199 -49.51 1.21 49.84
CA ASN A 199 -48.91 0.18 48.97
C ASN A 199 -47.36 0.23 48.81
N TYR A 200 -46.67 1.06 49.61
CA TYR A 200 -45.26 1.41 49.42
C TYR A 200 -44.24 0.30 49.75
N LYS A 201 -44.65 -0.74 50.49
CA LYS A 201 -43.77 -1.84 50.89
C LYS A 201 -43.55 -2.80 49.71
N ASN A 202 -42.31 -3.29 49.56
CA ASN A 202 -42.04 -4.44 48.68
C ASN A 202 -42.61 -5.70 49.36
N GLU A 203 -43.56 -6.39 48.72
CA GLU A 203 -44.01 -7.71 49.16
C GLU A 203 -43.07 -8.78 48.59
N TYR A 204 -42.74 -9.80 49.40
CA TYR A 204 -41.84 -10.90 49.04
C TYR A 204 -42.53 -12.26 49.23
N ASP A 205 -42.07 -13.28 48.51
CA ASP A 205 -42.49 -14.68 48.70
C ASP A 205 -41.72 -15.39 49.83
N ALA A 206 -41.99 -16.69 50.02
CA ALA A 206 -41.37 -17.49 51.07
C ALA A 206 -39.87 -17.79 50.84
N ASP A 207 -39.40 -17.68 49.59
CA ASP A 207 -38.00 -17.88 49.20
C ASP A 207 -37.21 -16.56 49.19
N GLY A 208 -37.88 -15.43 49.38
CA GLY A 208 -37.30 -14.08 49.47
C GLY A 208 -37.25 -13.32 48.14
N ASN A 209 -37.88 -13.82 47.08
CA ASN A 209 -38.02 -13.09 45.82
C ASN A 209 -39.14 -12.05 45.93
N LEU A 210 -39.19 -11.08 45.01
CA LEU A 210 -40.33 -10.17 44.91
C LEU A 210 -41.59 -10.99 44.62
N LYS A 211 -42.64 -10.77 45.42
CA LYS A 211 -43.93 -11.46 45.27
C LYS A 211 -44.42 -11.29 43.84
N ARG A 212 -44.73 -12.42 43.19
CA ARG A 212 -45.23 -12.44 41.83
C ARG A 212 -46.63 -11.82 41.75
N VAL A 213 -46.90 -11.13 40.64
CA VAL A 213 -48.14 -10.41 40.36
C VAL A 213 -48.56 -10.62 38.91
N ARG A 214 -49.82 -10.36 38.58
CA ARG A 214 -50.30 -10.37 37.19
C ARG A 214 -49.52 -9.42 36.28
N ASP A 215 -49.24 -8.23 36.79
CA ASP A 215 -48.80 -7.03 36.08
C ASP A 215 -48.25 -6.01 37.11
N ASP A 216 -47.41 -5.03 36.74
CA ASP A 216 -46.87 -4.06 37.73
C ASP A 216 -47.88 -2.95 38.09
N ASN A 217 -49.01 -2.81 37.40
CA ASN A 217 -50.12 -1.94 37.80
C ASN A 217 -50.55 -2.18 39.27
N SER A 218 -50.69 -3.45 39.67
CA SER A 218 -51.02 -3.86 41.05
C SER A 218 -49.93 -3.47 42.08
N ASN A 219 -48.71 -3.14 41.63
CA ASN A 219 -47.59 -2.71 42.46
C ASN A 219 -47.63 -1.21 42.79
N SER A 220 -48.47 -0.42 42.12
CA SER A 220 -48.51 1.05 42.21
C SER A 220 -48.46 1.59 43.64
N ILE A 221 -47.46 2.42 43.95
CA ILE A 221 -47.45 3.25 45.16
C ILE A 221 -48.62 4.23 45.07
N VAL A 222 -49.43 4.29 46.12
CA VAL A 222 -50.53 5.26 46.23
C VAL A 222 -50.05 6.43 47.08
N SER A 223 -50.28 7.66 46.62
CA SER A 223 -50.05 8.88 47.38
C SER A 223 -51.38 9.55 47.75
N VAL A 224 -51.55 9.94 49.01
CA VAL A 224 -52.68 10.74 49.47
C VAL A 224 -52.18 12.06 50.03
N VAL A 225 -52.43 13.12 49.26
CA VAL A 225 -52.00 14.48 49.56
C VAL A 225 -53.11 15.23 50.30
N THR A 226 -52.80 15.76 51.47
CA THR A 226 -53.73 16.52 52.32
C THR A 226 -53.24 17.96 52.47
N VAL A 227 -54.01 18.92 51.98
CA VAL A 227 -53.66 20.36 52.05
C VAL A 227 -54.93 21.23 52.03
N ALA A 228 -54.90 22.37 52.73
CA ALA A 228 -56.04 23.29 52.86
C ALA A 228 -57.38 22.62 53.27
N GLY A 229 -57.32 21.52 54.02
CA GLY A 229 -58.50 20.73 54.41
C GLY A 229 -59.16 19.96 53.26
N LYS A 230 -58.43 19.69 52.18
CA LYS A 230 -58.79 18.76 51.09
C LYS A 230 -57.91 17.54 51.14
N ARG A 231 -58.42 16.41 50.65
CA ARG A 231 -57.63 15.20 50.38
C ARG A 231 -57.68 14.86 48.89
N ILE A 232 -56.52 14.57 48.31
CA ILE A 232 -56.32 14.19 46.92
C ILE A 232 -55.72 12.78 46.90
N TYR A 233 -56.36 11.85 46.21
CA TYR A 233 -55.83 10.51 45.96
C TYR A 233 -55.12 10.47 44.60
N LEU A 234 -53.89 9.96 44.56
CA LEU A 234 -53.08 9.74 43.37
C LEU A 234 -52.58 8.29 43.40
N GLY A 235 -53.19 7.42 42.61
CA GLY A 235 -53.02 5.97 42.73
C GLY A 235 -52.03 5.30 41.76
N GLY A 236 -51.42 6.05 40.84
CA GLY A 236 -50.83 5.46 39.64
C GLY A 236 -51.86 4.58 38.95
N ASP A 237 -51.50 3.33 38.68
CA ASP A 237 -52.34 2.37 37.98
C ASP A 237 -52.81 1.20 38.86
N LEU A 238 -53.00 1.47 40.16
CA LEU A 238 -53.51 0.51 41.14
C LEU A 238 -54.77 -0.22 40.66
N ASP A 239 -54.63 -1.50 40.30
CA ASP A 239 -55.75 -2.38 39.97
C ASP A 239 -56.18 -3.24 41.19
N ASN A 240 -57.31 -3.94 41.05
CA ASN A 240 -57.77 -4.90 42.05
C ASN A 240 -57.46 -6.37 41.68
N ALA A 241 -56.53 -6.65 40.75
CA ALA A 241 -56.19 -8.03 40.37
C ALA A 241 -55.63 -8.83 41.54
N GLU A 242 -54.81 -8.18 42.37
CA GLU A 242 -54.21 -8.74 43.59
C GLU A 242 -54.98 -8.31 44.87
N GLY A 243 -56.22 -7.81 44.73
CA GLY A 243 -57.06 -7.34 45.84
C GLY A 243 -56.62 -6.01 46.49
N ALA A 244 -55.83 -5.20 45.79
CA ALA A 244 -55.21 -4.01 46.37
C ALA A 244 -56.22 -2.87 46.67
N GLU A 245 -57.23 -2.67 45.82
CA GLU A 245 -58.28 -1.67 46.08
C GLU A 245 -59.13 -2.05 47.30
N ASP A 246 -59.56 -3.31 47.41
CA ASP A 246 -60.33 -3.81 48.56
C ASP A 246 -59.54 -3.70 49.89
N LYS A 247 -58.22 -3.91 49.82
CA LYS A 247 -57.28 -3.77 50.95
C LYS A 247 -57.07 -2.31 51.37
N LEU A 248 -57.04 -1.38 50.43
CA LEU A 248 -56.61 0.01 50.67
C LEU A 248 -57.76 1.00 50.81
N GLY A 249 -58.88 0.81 50.11
CA GLY A 249 -60.03 1.71 50.13
C GLY A 249 -60.53 2.04 51.55
N PRO A 250 -60.82 1.04 52.40
CA PRO A 250 -61.28 1.28 53.78
C PRO A 250 -60.25 1.98 54.69
N VAL A 251 -58.95 1.91 54.35
CA VAL A 251 -57.85 2.49 55.15
C VAL A 251 -57.53 3.92 54.69
N ILE A 252 -57.64 4.20 53.40
CA ILE A 252 -57.52 5.54 52.83
C ILE A 252 -58.76 6.37 53.20
N GLY A 253 -59.95 5.80 53.03
CA GLY A 253 -61.23 6.46 53.29
C GLY A 253 -61.46 7.71 52.44
N LYS A 254 -62.37 8.57 52.88
CA LYS A 254 -62.92 9.65 52.05
C LYS A 254 -61.88 10.67 51.55
N VAL A 255 -61.93 10.99 50.25
CA VAL A 255 -61.17 12.07 49.60
C VAL A 255 -62.10 13.08 48.90
N ASP A 256 -61.54 14.20 48.41
CA ASP A 256 -62.28 15.20 47.62
C ASP A 256 -62.01 15.04 46.11
N MET A 257 -60.74 14.83 45.74
CA MET A 257 -60.27 14.58 44.37
C MET A 257 -59.61 13.20 44.28
N MET A 258 -59.79 12.53 43.15
CA MET A 258 -59.20 11.21 42.85
C MET A 258 -58.62 11.23 41.44
N LYS A 259 -57.33 10.88 41.25
CA LYS A 259 -56.88 10.37 39.94
C LYS A 259 -57.56 9.03 39.70
N TRP A 260 -58.14 8.84 38.53
CA TRP A 260 -58.62 7.53 38.09
C TRP A 260 -57.43 6.57 37.99
N ASN A 261 -57.49 5.41 38.65
CA ASN A 261 -56.47 4.37 38.49
C ASN A 261 -56.49 3.90 37.02
N HIS A 262 -55.34 3.64 36.41
CA HIS A 262 -55.29 3.00 35.08
C HIS A 262 -56.05 3.79 34.01
N HIS A 263 -55.97 5.12 34.14
CA HIS A 263 -56.44 6.26 33.34
C HIS A 263 -57.89 6.21 32.80
N TYR A 264 -58.34 5.12 32.19
CA TYR A 264 -59.73 4.85 31.79
C TYR A 264 -60.27 3.48 32.23
N ASP A 265 -59.49 2.58 32.85
CA ASP A 265 -60.00 1.26 33.17
C ASP A 265 -61.04 1.27 34.31
N ALA A 266 -62.08 0.47 34.13
CA ALA A 266 -63.11 0.15 35.12
C ALA A 266 -63.45 -1.35 35.13
N THR A 267 -62.58 -2.19 34.55
CA THR A 267 -62.77 -3.65 34.40
C THR A 267 -62.07 -4.41 35.52
N ILE A 268 -60.87 -3.97 35.91
CA ILE A 268 -60.05 -4.53 36.99
C ILE A 268 -59.74 -3.45 38.04
N SER A 269 -59.69 -2.19 37.60
CA SER A 269 -59.40 -0.99 38.37
C SER A 269 -60.69 -0.21 38.66
N ASN A 270 -60.65 0.73 39.62
CA ASN A 270 -61.74 1.62 40.02
C ASN A 270 -63.06 0.90 40.34
N THR A 271 -62.96 -0.18 41.13
CA THR A 271 -64.10 -0.98 41.56
C THR A 271 -65.13 -0.14 42.33
N ILE A 272 -66.42 -0.52 42.24
CA ILE A 272 -67.49 0.22 42.92
C ILE A 272 -67.28 0.28 44.44
N ASN A 273 -66.73 -0.78 45.06
CA ASN A 273 -66.37 -0.78 46.48
C ASN A 273 -65.31 0.29 46.79
N PHE A 274 -64.25 0.40 45.98
CA PHE A 274 -63.22 1.42 46.14
C PHE A 274 -63.79 2.83 46.00
N LEU A 275 -64.63 3.07 44.98
CA LEU A 275 -65.32 4.35 44.78
C LEU A 275 -66.30 4.70 45.91
N GLU A 276 -66.89 3.72 46.60
CA GLU A 276 -67.73 3.96 47.78
C GLU A 276 -66.93 4.26 49.05
N ASN A 277 -65.75 3.64 49.24
CA ASN A 277 -64.84 3.97 50.34
C ASN A 277 -64.17 5.35 50.16
N LEU A 278 -63.71 5.66 48.95
CA LEU A 278 -63.06 6.94 48.65
C LEU A 278 -64.06 8.10 48.52
N SER A 279 -65.28 7.84 48.05
CA SER A 279 -66.37 8.82 47.93
C SER A 279 -65.95 10.22 47.41
N PRO A 280 -65.18 10.30 46.29
CA PRO A 280 -64.66 11.56 45.77
C PRO A 280 -65.78 12.48 45.26
N LYS A 281 -65.51 13.78 45.18
CA LYS A 281 -66.39 14.76 44.51
C LYS A 281 -66.02 14.94 43.04
N MET A 282 -64.74 14.76 42.71
CA MET A 282 -64.23 14.86 41.35
C MET A 282 -63.17 13.79 41.05
N VAL A 283 -63.13 13.38 39.79
CA VAL A 283 -62.21 12.41 39.19
C VAL A 283 -61.43 13.12 38.09
N ILE A 284 -60.10 12.94 38.08
CA ILE A 284 -59.23 13.30 36.96
C ILE A 284 -58.78 12.03 36.25
N GLN A 285 -59.07 11.93 34.96
CA GLN A 285 -58.54 10.90 34.06
C GLN A 285 -57.30 11.41 33.34
N THR A 286 -56.16 10.75 33.48
CA THR A 286 -54.90 11.03 32.78
C THR A 286 -54.89 10.45 31.36
N THR A 287 -55.94 10.78 30.59
CA THR A 287 -56.18 10.26 29.24
C THR A 287 -57.30 11.02 28.52
N GLY A 288 -57.26 11.09 27.19
CA GLY A 288 -58.38 11.51 26.33
C GLY A 288 -59.41 10.41 26.04
N GLY A 289 -59.33 9.25 26.70
CA GLY A 289 -60.26 8.13 26.58
C GLY A 289 -61.38 8.13 27.63
N ASP A 290 -62.62 7.85 27.21
CA ASP A 290 -63.75 7.60 28.10
C ASP A 290 -63.51 6.36 28.97
N ILE A 291 -63.90 6.40 30.26
CA ILE A 291 -63.89 5.23 31.17
C ILE A 291 -64.53 4.02 30.47
N ASN A 292 -63.84 2.87 30.39
CA ASN A 292 -64.21 1.80 29.46
C ASN A 292 -65.54 1.08 29.81
N VAL A 293 -65.91 0.95 31.09
CA VAL A 293 -67.17 0.30 31.52
C VAL A 293 -68.33 1.29 31.65
N ALA A 294 -69.44 1.00 30.95
CA ALA A 294 -70.61 1.88 30.88
C ALA A 294 -71.34 2.08 32.22
N SER A 295 -71.57 1.00 32.98
CA SER A 295 -72.25 1.07 34.29
C SER A 295 -71.46 1.87 35.32
N THR A 296 -70.13 1.91 35.23
CA THR A 296 -69.27 2.75 36.08
C THR A 296 -69.47 4.23 35.74
N ARG A 297 -69.58 4.61 34.46
CA ARG A 297 -69.92 5.98 34.04
C ARG A 297 -71.30 6.40 34.57
N GLU A 298 -72.31 5.53 34.47
CA GLU A 298 -73.65 5.76 35.03
C GLU A 298 -73.64 5.92 36.56
N TYR A 299 -72.81 5.12 37.26
CA TYR A 299 -72.63 5.23 38.71
C TYR A 299 -72.04 6.60 39.12
N LEU A 300 -71.00 7.08 38.44
CA LEU A 300 -70.39 8.39 38.71
C LEU A 300 -71.39 9.54 38.50
N GLN A 301 -72.15 9.50 37.40
CA GLN A 301 -73.24 10.45 37.12
C GLN A 301 -74.31 10.41 38.23
N LYS A 302 -74.76 9.22 38.63
CA LYS A 302 -75.76 9.02 39.70
C LYS A 302 -75.29 9.49 41.08
N LYS A 303 -73.98 9.45 41.35
CA LYS A 303 -73.35 9.98 42.57
C LYS A 303 -73.01 11.48 42.47
N ASN A 304 -73.27 12.13 41.33
CA ASN A 304 -72.90 13.52 41.02
C ASN A 304 -71.38 13.78 41.22
N ILE A 305 -70.57 12.85 40.74
CA ILE A 305 -69.10 12.96 40.74
C ILE A 305 -68.68 13.61 39.42
N GLN A 306 -67.94 14.71 39.49
CA GLN A 306 -67.43 15.39 38.29
C GLN A 306 -66.29 14.56 37.68
N VAL A 307 -66.33 14.30 36.37
CA VAL A 307 -65.23 13.66 35.64
C VAL A 307 -64.58 14.68 34.71
N LEU A 308 -63.25 14.72 34.68
CA LEU A 308 -62.44 15.61 33.85
C LEU A 308 -61.29 14.83 33.23
N HIS A 309 -60.93 15.17 31.99
CA HIS A 309 -59.77 14.60 31.29
C HIS A 309 -58.59 15.58 31.37
N ALA A 310 -57.45 15.10 31.86
CA ALA A 310 -56.16 15.75 31.64
C ALA A 310 -55.66 15.38 30.23
N ALA A 311 -56.29 15.97 29.21
CA ALA A 311 -55.99 15.76 27.81
C ALA A 311 -56.27 17.03 27.02
N SER A 312 -55.32 17.45 26.18
CA SER A 312 -55.42 18.71 25.44
C SER A 312 -54.53 18.72 24.20
N GLN A 313 -54.95 19.49 23.19
CA GLN A 313 -54.18 19.75 21.99
C GLN A 313 -53.47 21.12 22.03
N THR A 314 -53.80 21.99 22.99
CA THR A 314 -53.21 23.34 23.08
C THR A 314 -52.54 23.64 24.42
N GLN A 315 -52.82 22.91 25.50
CA GLN A 315 -52.28 23.21 26.83
C GLN A 315 -51.46 22.06 27.39
N ASP A 316 -50.33 22.35 28.03
CA ASP A 316 -49.44 21.31 28.57
C ASP A 316 -49.97 20.62 29.83
N ALA A 317 -50.74 21.31 30.68
CA ALA A 317 -51.29 20.73 31.90
C ALA A 317 -52.72 21.17 32.20
N THR A 318 -53.50 20.29 32.84
CA THR A 318 -54.72 20.62 33.55
C THR A 318 -54.37 20.96 35.00
N VAL A 319 -54.54 22.22 35.38
CA VAL A 319 -54.03 22.78 36.64
C VAL A 319 -55.17 23.20 37.57
N PHE A 320 -55.04 22.88 38.86
CA PHE A 320 -55.96 23.32 39.91
C PHE A 320 -55.23 24.05 41.05
N ASP A 321 -55.69 25.27 41.36
CA ASP A 321 -55.44 25.91 42.66
C ASP A 321 -56.23 25.18 43.75
N ILE A 322 -55.57 24.85 44.87
CA ILE A 322 -56.12 24.09 46.00
C ILE A 322 -56.33 25.03 47.19
N SER A 323 -57.57 25.10 47.69
CA SER A 323 -57.95 26.01 48.77
C SER A 323 -58.97 25.39 49.73
N ASP A 324 -59.23 26.07 50.86
CA ASP A 324 -60.30 25.74 51.81
C ASP A 324 -61.70 25.68 51.15
N LYS A 325 -61.89 26.49 50.10
CA LYS A 325 -63.13 26.53 49.28
C LYS A 325 -63.25 25.34 48.33
N GLY A 326 -62.14 24.74 47.90
CA GLY A 326 -62.11 23.64 46.94
C GLY A 326 -61.00 23.79 45.91
N PHE A 327 -61.20 23.16 44.75
CA PHE A 327 -60.29 23.18 43.60
C PHE A 327 -60.82 24.19 42.57
N ALA A 328 -59.97 25.11 42.12
CA ALA A 328 -60.28 26.03 41.02
C ALA A 328 -59.39 25.70 39.81
N ASN A 329 -59.99 25.37 38.67
CA ASN A 329 -59.22 25.11 37.45
C ASN A 329 -58.64 26.43 36.92
N VAL A 330 -57.31 26.47 36.77
CA VAL A 330 -56.51 27.63 36.32
C VAL A 330 -55.63 27.27 35.11
N SER A 331 -55.96 26.20 34.39
CA SER A 331 -55.16 25.73 33.24
C SER A 331 -54.94 26.84 32.19
N ASN A 332 -55.96 27.69 31.98
CA ASN A 332 -55.93 28.82 31.05
C ASN A 332 -55.09 30.03 31.52
N THR A 333 -54.37 29.93 32.65
CA THR A 333 -53.36 30.93 33.04
C THR A 333 -51.95 30.59 32.56
N PHE A 334 -51.75 29.41 31.95
CA PHE A 334 -50.50 28.95 31.37
C PHE A 334 -50.51 29.14 29.84
N PRO A 335 -49.34 29.31 29.18
CA PRO A 335 -49.27 29.47 27.73
C PRO A 335 -49.82 28.26 26.97
N ASP A 336 -50.30 28.49 25.75
CA ASP A 336 -50.55 27.41 24.80
C ASP A 336 -49.22 26.83 24.25
N ILE A 337 -49.26 25.59 23.81
CA ILE A 337 -48.15 24.82 23.23
C ILE A 337 -47.65 25.55 21.96
N PRO A 338 -46.32 25.78 21.83
CA PRO A 338 -45.76 26.50 20.69
C PRO A 338 -45.86 25.68 19.40
N VAL A 339 -46.21 26.34 18.30
CA VAL A 339 -46.20 25.76 16.95
C VAL A 339 -44.97 26.25 16.19
N VAL A 340 -44.26 25.33 15.53
CA VAL A 340 -43.04 25.59 14.76
C VAL A 340 -43.05 24.86 13.41
N ASP A 341 -42.21 25.32 12.48
CA ASP A 341 -42.03 24.62 11.20
C ASP A 341 -41.41 23.23 11.40
N GLU A 342 -42.00 22.21 10.76
CA GLU A 342 -41.36 20.89 10.65
C GLU A 342 -40.10 20.97 9.78
N LYS A 343 -39.05 20.24 10.18
CA LYS A 343 -37.84 20.14 9.35
C LYS A 343 -36.95 18.96 9.72
N TRP A 344 -36.19 18.50 8.73
CA TRP A 344 -34.96 17.76 8.96
C TRP A 344 -33.89 18.66 9.58
N TYR A 345 -33.13 18.11 10.53
CA TYR A 345 -31.96 18.74 11.13
C TYR A 345 -30.89 17.70 11.44
N GLN A 346 -29.68 18.16 11.80
CA GLN A 346 -28.61 17.28 12.26
C GLN A 346 -28.19 17.64 13.68
N GLU A 347 -27.90 16.62 14.48
CA GLU A 347 -27.44 16.70 15.86
C GLU A 347 -26.49 15.55 16.14
N ASP A 348 -25.31 15.82 16.70
CA ASP A 348 -24.22 14.86 16.95
C ASP A 348 -23.85 13.94 15.76
N GLY A 349 -24.06 14.43 14.53
CA GLY A 349 -23.80 13.70 13.28
C GLY A 349 -24.97 12.83 12.78
N TYR A 350 -26.05 12.72 13.54
CA TYR A 350 -27.26 12.00 13.17
C TYR A 350 -28.27 12.93 12.48
N TRP A 351 -29.00 12.41 11.50
CA TRP A 351 -30.20 13.06 11.00
C TRP A 351 -31.35 12.86 11.97
N LYS A 352 -32.05 13.95 12.29
CA LYS A 352 -33.28 13.99 13.07
C LYS A 352 -34.37 14.73 12.29
N TYR A 353 -35.63 14.53 12.66
CA TYR A 353 -36.76 15.31 12.15
C TYR A 353 -37.52 15.94 13.31
N ARG A 354 -38.02 17.17 13.12
CA ARG A 354 -38.79 17.92 14.11
C ARG A 354 -40.23 18.08 13.64
N LEU A 355 -41.18 17.85 14.54
CA LEU A 355 -42.63 17.94 14.33
C LEU A 355 -43.18 19.36 14.62
N THR A 356 -44.45 19.61 14.34
CA THR A 356 -45.07 20.96 14.43
C THR A 356 -45.19 21.52 15.85
N ASP A 357 -45.24 20.64 16.85
CA ASP A 357 -45.24 20.90 18.30
C ASP A 357 -43.81 21.11 18.86
N GLY A 358 -42.81 21.00 17.99
CA GLY A 358 -41.39 21.15 18.31
C GLY A 358 -40.71 19.87 18.75
N GLU A 359 -41.45 18.76 18.86
CA GLU A 359 -40.94 17.45 19.26
C GLU A 359 -39.92 16.86 18.27
N MET A 360 -39.03 15.98 18.75
CA MET A 360 -38.23 15.13 17.85
C MET A 360 -39.03 13.90 17.42
N ALA A 361 -38.98 13.57 16.13
CA ALA A 361 -39.69 12.43 15.58
C ALA A 361 -39.09 11.11 16.08
N ILE A 362 -39.93 10.25 16.66
CA ILE A 362 -39.57 8.88 17.05
C ILE A 362 -40.39 7.82 16.29
N GLY A 363 -39.88 6.59 16.25
CA GLY A 363 -40.53 5.42 15.68
C GLY A 363 -40.73 5.48 14.16
N TRP A 364 -41.77 4.79 13.68
CA TRP A 364 -42.16 4.80 12.27
C TRP A 364 -42.83 6.13 11.87
N ARG A 365 -42.30 6.80 10.84
CA ARG A 365 -42.81 8.10 10.36
C ARG A 365 -42.83 8.19 8.84
N GLU A 366 -43.95 8.64 8.28
CA GLU A 366 -44.04 9.04 6.87
C GLU A 366 -43.69 10.52 6.73
N ILE A 367 -42.68 10.84 5.92
CA ILE A 367 -42.22 12.21 5.68
C ILE A 367 -42.06 12.41 4.16
N GLY A 368 -42.94 13.21 3.56
CA GLY A 368 -42.91 13.51 2.12
C GLY A 368 -43.14 12.27 1.24
N GLY A 369 -44.09 11.41 1.61
CA GLY A 369 -44.44 10.21 0.83
C GLY A 369 -43.43 9.06 0.90
N ALA A 370 -42.64 9.01 1.97
CA ALA A 370 -41.73 7.90 2.25
C ALA A 370 -41.64 7.62 3.75
N THR A 371 -41.57 6.34 4.12
CA THR A 371 -41.47 5.90 5.52
C THR A 371 -40.00 5.85 5.96
N TYR A 372 -39.73 6.34 7.17
CA TYR A 372 -38.45 6.30 7.87
C TYR A 372 -38.67 5.73 9.27
N PHE A 373 -37.60 5.22 9.89
CA PHE A 373 -37.59 4.88 11.31
C PHE A 373 -36.60 5.75 12.07
N PHE A 374 -37.01 6.24 13.23
CA PHE A 374 -36.17 6.97 14.18
C PHE A 374 -36.10 6.16 15.48
N ASN A 375 -34.91 5.96 16.03
CA ASN A 375 -34.78 5.37 17.36
C ASN A 375 -35.28 6.35 18.44
N GLY A 376 -35.35 5.90 19.69
CA GLY A 376 -35.86 6.71 20.78
C GLY A 376 -35.09 8.02 21.06
N LYS A 377 -33.83 8.10 20.61
CA LYS A 377 -33.04 9.35 20.63
C LYS A 377 -33.30 10.26 19.43
N GLY A 378 -34.40 10.04 18.69
CA GLY A 378 -34.80 10.77 17.49
C GLY A 378 -33.86 10.59 16.30
N GLN A 379 -32.97 9.59 16.30
CA GLN A 379 -31.95 9.40 15.27
C GLN A 379 -32.49 8.52 14.13
N MET A 380 -32.56 9.08 12.92
CA MET A 380 -32.98 8.37 11.71
C MET A 380 -32.05 7.18 11.42
N GLN A 381 -32.62 5.98 11.32
CA GLN A 381 -31.91 4.76 10.98
C GLN A 381 -31.78 4.60 9.46
N ALA A 382 -30.61 4.19 8.97
CA ALA A 382 -30.30 4.07 7.55
C ALA A 382 -29.24 2.99 7.26
N GLY A 383 -29.22 2.50 6.02
CA GLY A 383 -28.21 1.59 5.50
C GLY A 383 -28.16 0.21 6.16
N ARG A 384 -29.27 -0.21 6.80
CA ARG A 384 -29.31 -1.40 7.67
C ARG A 384 -30.64 -2.15 7.56
N TRP A 385 -30.60 -3.43 7.93
CA TRP A 385 -31.80 -4.11 8.43
C TRP A 385 -32.15 -3.59 9.82
N LEU A 386 -33.45 -3.46 10.07
CA LEU A 386 -34.08 -3.17 11.35
C LEU A 386 -35.04 -4.32 11.65
N HIS A 387 -34.90 -4.94 12.82
CA HIS A 387 -35.80 -5.98 13.30
C HIS A 387 -36.70 -5.39 14.38
N LEU A 388 -38.02 -5.59 14.29
CA LEU A 388 -38.98 -5.13 15.29
C LEU A 388 -39.97 -6.25 15.61
N ASN A 389 -40.39 -6.36 16.87
CA ASN A 389 -41.43 -7.29 17.27
C ASN A 389 -42.82 -6.62 17.25
N ASP A 390 -43.26 -6.21 16.05
CA ASP A 390 -44.51 -5.46 15.83
C ASP A 390 -45.71 -6.33 15.39
N ASP A 391 -45.50 -7.62 15.13
CA ASP A 391 -46.54 -8.63 14.97
C ASP A 391 -47.22 -8.99 16.30
N TRP A 392 -48.54 -9.23 16.29
CA TRP A 392 -49.32 -9.57 17.49
C TRP A 392 -49.40 -11.09 17.74
N GLY A 393 -49.01 -11.53 18.94
CA GLY A 393 -49.31 -12.85 19.50
C GLY A 393 -48.10 -13.55 20.14
N GLU A 394 -48.35 -14.56 20.98
CA GLU A 394 -47.31 -15.28 21.77
C GLU A 394 -46.25 -16.03 20.94
N ASN A 395 -46.41 -16.09 19.62
CA ASN A 395 -45.47 -16.71 18.67
C ASN A 395 -45.04 -15.73 17.56
N ALA A 396 -45.22 -14.41 17.76
CA ALA A 396 -44.69 -13.38 16.88
C ALA A 396 -43.16 -13.51 16.77
N LYS A 397 -42.65 -13.50 15.53
CA LYS A 397 -41.21 -13.66 15.24
C LYS A 397 -40.50 -12.34 15.00
N GLY A 398 -41.22 -11.23 15.08
CA GLY A 398 -40.83 -9.95 14.52
C GLY A 398 -40.76 -9.92 13.00
N ASN A 399 -40.71 -8.70 12.47
CA ASN A 399 -40.55 -8.39 11.07
C ASN A 399 -39.18 -7.72 10.83
N ASP A 400 -38.52 -8.07 9.73
CA ASP A 400 -37.31 -7.38 9.29
C ASP A 400 -37.61 -6.40 8.14
N TYR A 401 -37.20 -5.15 8.33
CA TYR A 401 -37.36 -4.03 7.42
C TYR A 401 -35.97 -3.57 6.94
N TYR A 402 -35.81 -3.30 5.64
CA TYR A 402 -34.57 -2.69 5.14
C TYR A 402 -34.71 -1.18 5.00
N LEU A 403 -33.85 -0.44 5.67
CA LEU A 403 -33.75 1.02 5.57
C LEU A 403 -32.58 1.37 4.65
N ASN A 404 -32.86 2.07 3.55
CA ASN A 404 -31.86 2.47 2.58
C ASN A 404 -30.82 3.44 3.16
N GLN A 405 -29.74 3.70 2.41
CA GLN A 405 -28.69 4.66 2.80
C GLN A 405 -29.19 6.10 2.99
N ASN A 406 -30.40 6.42 2.52
CA ASN A 406 -31.10 7.69 2.74
C ASN A 406 -32.24 7.59 3.78
N GLY A 407 -32.25 6.54 4.62
CA GLY A 407 -33.24 6.28 5.66
C GLY A 407 -34.60 5.76 5.19
N LYS A 408 -34.93 5.84 3.89
CA LYS A 408 -36.21 5.38 3.37
C LYS A 408 -36.34 3.86 3.47
N MET A 409 -37.44 3.39 4.05
CA MET A 409 -37.81 1.96 4.07
C MET A 409 -38.02 1.41 2.66
N GLN A 410 -37.59 0.17 2.41
CA GLN A 410 -37.97 -0.59 1.22
C GLN A 410 -39.40 -1.12 1.35
N THR A 411 -40.19 -1.05 0.27
CA THR A 411 -41.59 -1.48 0.24
C THR A 411 -41.93 -2.17 -1.07
N GLY A 412 -42.35 -3.43 -0.99
CA GLY A 412 -42.94 -4.18 -2.11
C GLY A 412 -41.96 -4.72 -3.17
N GLY A 413 -42.06 -6.01 -3.44
CA GLY A 413 -41.44 -6.67 -4.60
C GLY A 413 -40.05 -7.24 -4.35
N TRP A 414 -39.34 -7.53 -5.44
CA TRP A 414 -38.01 -8.13 -5.41
C TRP A 414 -36.94 -7.07 -5.13
N PHE A 415 -36.11 -7.32 -4.12
CA PHE A 415 -35.01 -6.46 -3.67
C PHE A 415 -33.70 -7.24 -3.70
N LYS A 416 -32.63 -6.67 -4.27
CA LYS A 416 -31.30 -7.29 -4.31
C LYS A 416 -30.32 -6.53 -3.42
N LEU A 417 -29.63 -7.24 -2.55
CA LEU A 417 -28.63 -6.73 -1.62
C LEU A 417 -27.53 -7.78 -1.44
N ASP A 418 -26.26 -7.37 -1.53
CA ASP A 418 -25.07 -8.23 -1.31
C ASP A 418 -25.16 -9.57 -2.06
N ASP A 419 -25.34 -9.44 -3.37
CA ASP A 419 -25.65 -10.47 -4.37
C ASP A 419 -26.84 -11.42 -4.09
N SER A 420 -27.52 -11.24 -2.96
CA SER A 420 -28.68 -12.01 -2.53
C SER A 420 -29.99 -11.36 -2.93
N TRP A 421 -31.00 -12.17 -3.26
CA TRP A 421 -32.36 -11.69 -3.52
C TRP A 421 -33.25 -11.87 -2.29
N TYR A 422 -34.12 -10.88 -2.06
CA TYR A 422 -35.12 -10.80 -1.01
C TYR A 422 -36.47 -10.47 -1.64
N TYR A 423 -37.56 -10.84 -0.99
CA TYR A 423 -38.90 -10.36 -1.36
C TYR A 423 -39.50 -9.55 -0.22
N ILE A 424 -39.79 -8.28 -0.51
CA ILE A 424 -40.32 -7.29 0.43
C ILE A 424 -41.83 -7.18 0.22
N GLN A 425 -42.58 -7.15 1.32
CA GLN A 425 -44.04 -7.01 1.28
C GLN A 425 -44.45 -5.53 1.19
N SER A 426 -45.72 -5.27 0.92
CA SER A 426 -46.24 -3.89 0.79
C SER A 426 -46.15 -3.07 2.09
N ASN A 427 -46.13 -3.73 3.25
CA ASN A 427 -45.87 -3.11 4.55
C ASN A 427 -44.37 -2.90 4.86
N GLY A 428 -43.46 -3.34 3.99
CA GLY A 428 -42.00 -3.25 4.16
C GLY A 428 -41.32 -4.46 4.82
N ALA A 429 -42.08 -5.39 5.40
CA ALA A 429 -41.52 -6.60 6.01
C ALA A 429 -41.05 -7.61 4.95
N ARG A 430 -39.89 -8.24 5.11
CA ARG A 430 -39.41 -9.29 4.19
C ARG A 430 -40.11 -10.63 4.38
N ARG A 431 -40.02 -11.50 3.37
CA ARG A 431 -40.33 -12.95 3.48
C ARG A 431 -39.11 -13.71 4.02
N PHE A 432 -39.33 -14.64 4.96
CA PHE A 432 -38.27 -15.44 5.60
C PHE A 432 -38.80 -16.78 6.16
N SER A 433 -37.94 -17.80 6.21
CA SER A 433 -38.24 -19.16 6.71
C SER A 433 -39.46 -19.84 6.06
N GLU A 434 -39.85 -19.47 4.84
CA GLU A 434 -41.11 -19.92 4.23
C GLU A 434 -41.02 -20.20 2.71
N LEU A 435 -41.99 -20.96 2.20
CA LEU A 435 -42.22 -21.19 0.78
C LEU A 435 -43.39 -20.32 0.30
N SER A 436 -43.09 -19.16 -0.30
CA SER A 436 -44.09 -18.19 -0.77
C SER A 436 -44.44 -18.40 -2.25
N GLU A 437 -45.66 -18.03 -2.64
CA GLU A 437 -46.09 -17.97 -4.04
C GLU A 437 -46.16 -16.51 -4.51
N ILE A 438 -45.35 -16.17 -5.52
CA ILE A 438 -45.13 -14.80 -6.02
C ILE A 438 -45.30 -14.85 -7.55
N GLY A 439 -46.25 -14.10 -8.10
CA GLY A 439 -46.48 -14.06 -9.56
C GLY A 439 -46.76 -15.43 -10.20
N GLY A 440 -47.41 -16.35 -9.47
CA GLY A 440 -47.72 -17.71 -9.94
C GLY A 440 -46.52 -18.69 -9.93
N LYS A 441 -45.39 -18.31 -9.33
CA LYS A 441 -44.21 -19.17 -9.11
C LYS A 441 -43.93 -19.30 -7.62
N LYS A 442 -43.29 -20.40 -7.21
CA LYS A 442 -42.95 -20.66 -5.79
C LYS A 442 -41.46 -20.46 -5.54
N TYR A 443 -41.15 -19.81 -4.43
CA TYR A 443 -39.81 -19.42 -4.01
C TYR A 443 -39.65 -19.77 -2.53
N LEU A 444 -38.48 -20.26 -2.14
CA LEU A 444 -38.15 -20.60 -0.76
C LEU A 444 -37.22 -19.54 -0.17
N PHE A 445 -37.52 -19.04 1.02
CA PHE A 445 -36.71 -18.04 1.72
C PHE A 445 -36.07 -18.64 2.97
N ALA A 446 -34.77 -18.40 3.14
CA ALA A 446 -33.99 -18.76 4.32
C ALA A 446 -34.43 -17.98 5.56
N ALA A 447 -33.91 -18.36 6.74
CA ALA A 447 -34.18 -17.67 7.99
C ALA A 447 -33.66 -16.22 8.02
N ASP A 448 -32.60 -15.93 7.26
CA ASP A 448 -32.09 -14.57 7.04
C ASP A 448 -32.74 -13.86 5.83
N GLY A 449 -33.91 -14.34 5.38
CA GLY A 449 -34.71 -13.76 4.31
C GLY A 449 -34.19 -13.93 2.88
N LYS A 450 -33.03 -14.58 2.68
CA LYS A 450 -32.46 -14.81 1.35
C LYS A 450 -33.27 -15.83 0.55
N MET A 451 -33.55 -15.53 -0.70
CA MET A 451 -34.12 -16.45 -1.68
C MET A 451 -33.15 -17.60 -1.96
N LEU A 452 -33.62 -18.84 -1.86
CA LEU A 452 -32.83 -20.05 -2.06
C LEU A 452 -32.95 -20.60 -3.49
N THR A 453 -31.85 -21.18 -3.98
CA THR A 453 -31.71 -21.83 -5.28
C THR A 453 -31.15 -23.25 -5.11
N GLY A 454 -31.08 -24.03 -6.19
CA GLY A 454 -30.54 -25.39 -6.19
C GLY A 454 -31.43 -26.42 -5.49
N HIS A 455 -30.80 -27.49 -4.99
CA HIS A 455 -31.45 -28.53 -4.18
C HIS A 455 -31.70 -28.03 -2.75
N GLN A 456 -32.93 -28.14 -2.28
CA GLN A 456 -33.37 -27.69 -0.95
C GLN A 456 -34.31 -28.71 -0.31
N VAL A 457 -34.36 -28.74 1.03
CA VAL A 457 -35.31 -29.58 1.78
C VAL A 457 -36.17 -28.67 2.65
N TYR A 458 -37.49 -28.70 2.41
CA TYR A 458 -38.47 -27.92 3.18
C TYR A 458 -39.58 -28.83 3.68
N ASN A 459 -39.85 -28.80 4.99
CA ASN A 459 -40.80 -29.67 5.69
C ASN A 459 -40.63 -31.17 5.31
N GLY A 460 -39.38 -31.64 5.28
CA GLY A 460 -39.02 -33.03 4.94
C GLY A 460 -39.09 -33.39 3.44
N LYS A 461 -39.60 -32.48 2.58
CA LYS A 461 -39.67 -32.71 1.13
C LYS A 461 -38.47 -32.08 0.42
N LYS A 462 -37.74 -32.90 -0.35
CA LYS A 462 -36.73 -32.44 -1.31
C LYS A 462 -37.40 -31.65 -2.44
N MET A 463 -36.76 -30.57 -2.89
CA MET A 463 -37.22 -29.67 -3.94
C MET A 463 -36.03 -29.12 -4.72
N PHE A 464 -36.26 -28.67 -5.96
CA PHE A 464 -35.24 -28.05 -6.80
C PHE A 464 -35.71 -26.69 -7.31
N PHE A 465 -34.88 -25.66 -7.11
CA PHE A 465 -35.15 -24.28 -7.49
C PHE A 465 -34.07 -23.82 -8.50
N SER A 466 -34.47 -23.23 -9.63
CA SER A 466 -33.52 -22.68 -10.63
C SER A 466 -32.70 -21.50 -10.09
N GLU A 467 -31.68 -21.00 -10.82
CA GLU A 467 -31.01 -19.72 -10.50
C GLU A 467 -31.99 -18.55 -10.32
N SER A 468 -33.12 -18.55 -11.05
CA SER A 468 -34.19 -17.54 -10.87
C SER A 468 -35.00 -17.69 -9.57
N GLY A 469 -34.63 -18.61 -8.68
CA GLY A 469 -35.33 -18.95 -7.43
C GLY A 469 -36.66 -19.68 -7.59
N ALA A 470 -37.12 -19.87 -8.82
CA ALA A 470 -38.40 -20.53 -9.09
C ALA A 470 -38.31 -22.06 -8.93
N LEU A 471 -39.22 -22.62 -8.14
CA LEU A 471 -39.44 -24.06 -7.96
C LEU A 471 -39.69 -24.75 -9.30
N GLN A 472 -38.95 -25.82 -9.56
CA GLN A 472 -39.05 -26.62 -10.77
C GLN A 472 -39.97 -27.84 -10.56
N ALA A 473 -40.60 -28.31 -11.64
CA ALA A 473 -41.37 -29.54 -11.61
C ALA A 473 -40.44 -30.78 -11.57
N ALA A 474 -40.86 -31.80 -10.83
CA ALA A 474 -40.18 -33.10 -10.84
C ALA A 474 -40.39 -33.82 -12.19
N GLY A 475 -39.33 -34.45 -12.68
CA GLY A 475 -39.35 -35.32 -13.86
C GLY A 475 -39.56 -36.78 -13.50
N LYS A 476 -39.26 -37.68 -14.44
CA LYS A 476 -39.31 -39.13 -14.18
C LYS A 476 -38.02 -39.59 -13.48
N PRO A 477 -38.09 -40.26 -12.31
CA PRO A 477 -36.90 -40.67 -11.57
C PRO A 477 -35.91 -41.54 -12.36
N SER A 478 -34.63 -41.31 -12.12
CA SER A 478 -33.48 -42.03 -12.71
C SER A 478 -33.50 -42.09 -14.24
N THR A 479 -33.86 -40.99 -14.91
CA THR A 479 -33.89 -40.93 -16.39
C THR A 479 -33.23 -39.70 -16.98
N TRP A 480 -32.62 -39.91 -18.15
CA TRP A 480 -32.25 -38.83 -19.07
C TRP A 480 -33.49 -38.31 -19.79
N GLN A 481 -33.62 -36.99 -19.85
CA GLN A 481 -34.67 -36.31 -20.60
C GLN A 481 -34.07 -35.17 -21.40
N LYS A 482 -34.44 -35.08 -22.68
CA LYS A 482 -34.13 -33.91 -23.50
C LYS A 482 -35.31 -32.93 -23.46
N ILE A 483 -35.03 -31.65 -23.28
CA ILE A 483 -36.00 -30.55 -23.39
C ILE A 483 -35.37 -29.53 -24.35
N ASP A 484 -36.03 -29.30 -25.48
CA ASP A 484 -35.53 -28.47 -26.58
C ASP A 484 -34.12 -28.89 -27.07
N SER A 485 -33.11 -28.03 -26.90
CA SER A 485 -31.70 -28.31 -27.21
C SER A 485 -31.02 -29.17 -26.14
N ASP A 486 -31.53 -29.20 -24.92
CA ASP A 486 -30.75 -29.44 -23.71
C ASP A 486 -31.03 -30.80 -23.08
N TRP A 487 -29.99 -31.41 -22.51
CA TRP A 487 -30.10 -32.69 -21.80
C TRP A 487 -30.07 -32.49 -20.29
N TYR A 488 -31.00 -33.17 -19.61
CA TYR A 488 -31.14 -33.20 -18.17
C TYR A 488 -31.09 -34.66 -17.70
N PHE A 489 -30.53 -34.91 -16.51
CA PHE A 489 -30.68 -36.19 -15.82
C PHE A 489 -31.47 -35.98 -14.53
N TYR A 490 -32.57 -36.73 -14.39
CA TYR A 490 -33.39 -36.74 -13.19
C TYR A 490 -32.93 -37.84 -12.25
N ASP A 491 -32.73 -37.51 -10.97
CA ASP A 491 -32.27 -38.41 -9.91
C ASP A 491 -33.37 -39.36 -9.39
N GLU A 492 -33.08 -40.11 -8.33
CA GLU A 492 -34.00 -41.09 -7.74
C GLU A 492 -35.27 -40.48 -7.11
N ASP A 493 -35.27 -39.19 -6.79
CA ASP A 493 -36.45 -38.44 -6.32
C ASP A 493 -37.22 -37.77 -7.48
N GLY A 494 -36.68 -37.84 -8.70
CA GLY A 494 -37.21 -37.12 -9.86
C GLY A 494 -36.83 -35.64 -9.89
N LEU A 495 -35.77 -35.23 -9.21
CA LEU A 495 -35.23 -33.86 -9.26
C LEU A 495 -34.08 -33.77 -10.26
N LYS A 496 -33.83 -32.57 -10.80
CA LYS A 496 -32.75 -32.35 -11.77
C LYS A 496 -31.39 -32.49 -11.09
N THR A 497 -30.50 -33.32 -11.63
CA THR A 497 -29.11 -33.42 -11.16
C THR A 497 -28.34 -32.15 -11.50
N VAL A 498 -27.52 -31.68 -10.55
CA VAL A 498 -26.55 -30.59 -10.72
C VAL A 498 -25.15 -31.07 -10.30
N GLY A 499 -24.09 -30.43 -10.77
CA GLY A 499 -22.71 -30.81 -10.44
C GLY A 499 -22.20 -32.03 -11.19
N LYS A 500 -21.08 -32.59 -10.75
CA LYS A 500 -20.48 -33.82 -11.32
C LYS A 500 -21.24 -35.06 -10.83
N LYS A 501 -21.68 -35.92 -11.74
CA LYS A 501 -22.38 -37.19 -11.43
C LYS A 501 -21.86 -38.33 -12.30
N ASN A 502 -21.53 -39.47 -11.69
CA ASN A 502 -21.33 -40.70 -12.45
C ASN A 502 -22.68 -41.36 -12.74
N ILE A 503 -22.93 -41.68 -14.01
CA ILE A 503 -24.15 -42.31 -14.51
C ILE A 503 -23.71 -43.45 -15.43
N ASN A 504 -24.06 -44.68 -15.08
CA ASN A 504 -23.73 -45.90 -15.83
C ASN A 504 -22.21 -46.04 -16.17
N GLY A 505 -21.34 -45.63 -15.24
CA GLY A 505 -19.89 -45.72 -15.36
C GLY A 505 -19.20 -44.50 -16.00
N SER A 506 -19.94 -43.61 -16.68
CA SER A 506 -19.40 -42.35 -17.22
C SER A 506 -19.69 -41.18 -16.29
N THR A 507 -18.73 -40.28 -16.12
CA THR A 507 -18.93 -39.03 -15.36
C THR A 507 -19.43 -37.94 -16.29
N TYR A 508 -20.47 -37.23 -15.86
CA TYR A 508 -21.10 -36.09 -16.53
C TYR A 508 -21.05 -34.88 -15.60
N TYR A 509 -21.22 -33.68 -16.15
CA TYR A 509 -21.43 -32.45 -15.37
C TYR A 509 -22.69 -31.73 -15.83
N PHE A 510 -23.45 -31.24 -14.86
CA PHE A 510 -24.67 -30.47 -15.06
C PHE A 510 -24.53 -29.11 -14.37
N ASN A 511 -24.96 -28.03 -15.03
CA ASN A 511 -24.94 -26.68 -14.44
C ASN A 511 -26.07 -26.50 -13.39
N GLN A 512 -26.26 -25.29 -12.86
CA GLN A 512 -27.27 -25.02 -11.81
C GLN A 512 -28.72 -25.06 -12.30
N GLU A 513 -28.97 -25.08 -13.62
CA GLU A 513 -30.29 -25.34 -14.23
C GLU A 513 -30.55 -26.83 -14.41
N GLY A 514 -29.53 -27.67 -14.18
CA GLY A 514 -29.50 -29.10 -14.46
C GLY A 514 -29.16 -29.46 -15.91
N VAL A 515 -28.64 -28.52 -16.71
CA VAL A 515 -28.25 -28.74 -18.11
C VAL A 515 -26.89 -29.43 -18.19
N MET A 516 -26.84 -30.59 -18.85
CA MET A 516 -25.62 -31.34 -19.14
C MET A 516 -24.68 -30.54 -20.04
N GLN A 517 -23.44 -30.36 -19.61
CA GLN A 517 -22.43 -29.59 -20.34
C GLN A 517 -21.62 -30.46 -21.33
N THR A 518 -21.07 -29.82 -22.37
CA THR A 518 -20.19 -30.44 -23.37
C THR A 518 -19.08 -29.45 -23.77
N GLY A 519 -17.97 -29.95 -24.30
CA GLY A 519 -16.77 -29.16 -24.57
C GLY A 519 -15.97 -28.84 -23.31
N TRP A 520 -15.21 -27.75 -23.33
CA TRP A 520 -14.52 -27.22 -22.15
C TRP A 520 -15.53 -26.65 -21.15
N THR A 521 -15.42 -27.05 -19.89
CA THR A 521 -16.25 -26.51 -18.80
C THR A 521 -15.39 -26.27 -17.57
N PHE A 522 -15.54 -25.11 -16.95
CA PHE A 522 -14.87 -24.77 -15.69
C PHE A 522 -15.73 -25.24 -14.52
N VAL A 523 -15.18 -26.10 -13.67
CA VAL A 523 -15.89 -26.79 -12.58
C VAL A 523 -14.98 -26.89 -11.36
N ASP A 524 -15.48 -26.52 -10.19
CA ASP A 524 -14.77 -26.59 -8.90
C ASP A 524 -13.39 -25.87 -8.89
N GLY A 525 -13.23 -24.82 -9.71
CA GLY A 525 -11.96 -24.09 -9.86
C GLY A 525 -11.01 -24.63 -10.93
N HIS A 526 -11.40 -25.66 -11.67
CA HIS A 526 -10.57 -26.36 -12.65
C HIS A 526 -11.24 -26.49 -14.03
N TRP A 527 -10.46 -26.55 -15.10
CA TRP A 527 -10.98 -26.90 -16.42
C TRP A 527 -11.13 -28.42 -16.56
N ASN A 528 -12.29 -28.86 -17.02
CA ASN A 528 -12.59 -30.22 -17.45
C ASN A 528 -13.03 -30.20 -18.93
N TYR A 529 -12.86 -31.31 -19.67
CA TYR A 529 -13.43 -31.48 -21.00
C TYR A 529 -14.48 -32.60 -21.02
N PHE A 530 -15.66 -32.29 -21.53
CA PHE A 530 -16.76 -33.23 -21.71
C PHE A 530 -16.98 -33.48 -23.20
N ALA A 531 -17.12 -34.73 -23.61
CA ALA A 531 -17.38 -35.08 -25.00
C ALA A 531 -18.73 -34.51 -25.48
N SER A 532 -18.99 -34.56 -26.79
CA SER A 532 -20.32 -34.24 -27.36
C SER A 532 -21.45 -35.15 -26.85
N SER A 533 -21.13 -36.27 -26.21
CA SER A 533 -22.05 -37.13 -25.48
C SER A 533 -22.23 -36.76 -24.00
N GLY A 534 -21.59 -35.70 -23.51
CA GLY A 534 -21.55 -35.28 -22.10
C GLY A 534 -20.57 -36.05 -21.21
N ALA A 535 -19.95 -37.12 -21.70
CA ALA A 535 -19.01 -37.93 -20.91
C ALA A 535 -17.65 -37.23 -20.76
N MET A 536 -17.20 -37.06 -19.52
CA MET A 536 -15.90 -36.46 -19.16
C MET A 536 -14.73 -37.23 -19.78
N LYS A 537 -13.68 -36.51 -20.19
CA LYS A 537 -12.41 -37.08 -20.65
C LYS A 537 -11.35 -37.08 -19.56
N THR A 538 -10.38 -37.98 -19.73
CA THR A 538 -9.14 -38.10 -18.96
C THR A 538 -8.01 -38.45 -19.93
N GLY A 539 -6.76 -38.17 -19.56
CA GLY A 539 -5.59 -38.36 -20.43
C GLY A 539 -5.47 -37.30 -21.54
N TRP A 540 -4.79 -37.66 -22.63
CA TRP A 540 -4.59 -36.77 -23.79
C TRP A 540 -5.90 -36.48 -24.53
N VAL A 541 -6.20 -35.19 -24.69
CA VAL A 541 -7.31 -34.66 -25.50
C VAL A 541 -6.73 -33.77 -26.59
N LYS A 542 -7.06 -34.06 -27.86
CA LYS A 542 -6.88 -33.08 -28.94
C LYS A 542 -8.20 -32.34 -29.14
N ASP A 543 -8.16 -31.03 -29.00
CA ASP A 543 -9.26 -30.15 -29.37
C ASP A 543 -8.78 -29.23 -30.51
N GLN A 544 -9.47 -29.33 -31.65
CA GLN A 544 -9.02 -28.79 -32.94
C GLN A 544 -7.58 -29.25 -33.29
N GLU A 545 -6.61 -28.34 -33.34
CA GLU A 545 -5.19 -28.65 -33.55
C GLU A 545 -4.34 -28.68 -32.27
N THR A 546 -4.91 -28.30 -31.12
CA THR A 546 -4.18 -28.20 -29.85
C THR A 546 -4.32 -29.46 -29.01
N TRP A 547 -3.22 -29.92 -28.43
CA TRP A 547 -3.21 -31.01 -27.45
C TRP A 547 -3.22 -30.48 -26.01
N TYR A 548 -3.98 -31.15 -25.16
CA TYR A 548 -4.14 -30.89 -23.74
C TYR A 548 -4.05 -32.23 -22.99
N TYR A 549 -3.69 -32.20 -21.70
CA TYR A 549 -3.73 -33.38 -20.85
C TYR A 549 -4.66 -33.16 -19.66
N LEU A 550 -5.55 -34.12 -19.44
CA LEU A 550 -6.43 -34.18 -18.28
C LEU A 550 -5.97 -35.29 -17.34
N ASP A 551 -6.01 -35.06 -16.04
CA ASP A 551 -5.64 -36.09 -15.05
C ASP A 551 -6.73 -37.17 -14.87
N LYS A 552 -6.57 -38.02 -13.84
CA LYS A 552 -7.51 -39.10 -13.51
C LYS A 552 -8.90 -38.61 -13.06
N ASP A 553 -8.99 -37.38 -12.55
CA ASP A 553 -10.22 -36.73 -12.10
C ASP A 553 -10.77 -35.77 -13.19
N GLY A 554 -10.14 -35.77 -14.36
CA GLY A 554 -10.49 -34.99 -15.55
C GLY A 554 -9.93 -33.57 -15.55
N ILE A 555 -9.12 -33.18 -14.57
CA ILE A 555 -8.61 -31.81 -14.40
C ILE A 555 -7.52 -31.54 -15.42
N MET A 556 -7.63 -30.42 -16.14
CA MET A 556 -6.63 -29.97 -17.09
C MET A 556 -5.33 -29.58 -16.38
N LEU A 557 -4.24 -30.25 -16.75
CA LEU A 557 -2.91 -29.95 -16.23
C LEU A 557 -2.28 -28.76 -16.95
N THR A 558 -1.40 -28.07 -16.23
CA THR A 558 -0.56 -26.96 -16.70
C THR A 558 0.86 -27.12 -16.16
N GLY A 559 1.81 -26.34 -16.67
CA GLY A 559 3.22 -26.40 -16.29
C GLY A 559 3.97 -27.61 -16.85
N SER A 560 5.14 -27.89 -16.28
CA SER A 560 5.99 -29.01 -16.63
C SER A 560 5.42 -30.33 -16.10
N GLN A 561 5.27 -31.33 -16.97
CA GLN A 561 4.62 -32.60 -16.67
C GLN A 561 5.48 -33.79 -17.14
N ASP A 562 5.65 -34.81 -16.31
CA ASP A 562 6.18 -36.11 -16.75
C ASP A 562 5.00 -37.07 -16.96
N ILE A 563 4.84 -37.54 -18.19
CA ILE A 563 3.75 -38.43 -18.59
C ILE A 563 4.39 -39.69 -19.17
N ASN A 564 4.40 -40.77 -18.38
CA ASN A 564 5.00 -42.07 -18.69
C ASN A 564 6.52 -42.02 -19.00
N GLY A 565 7.29 -41.18 -18.30
CA GLY A 565 8.74 -41.06 -18.47
C GLY A 565 9.15 -40.14 -19.63
N VAL A 566 8.22 -39.35 -20.15
CA VAL A 566 8.45 -38.33 -21.18
C VAL A 566 8.03 -36.98 -20.60
N ARG A 567 8.94 -36.01 -20.67
CA ARG A 567 8.71 -34.64 -20.18
C ARG A 567 8.00 -33.80 -21.26
N TYR A 568 6.94 -33.12 -20.84
CA TYR A 568 6.12 -32.20 -21.62
C TYR A 568 6.00 -30.87 -20.87
N TYR A 569 5.64 -29.80 -21.60
CA TYR A 569 5.21 -28.55 -20.97
C TYR A 569 3.85 -28.12 -21.55
N LEU A 570 2.89 -27.91 -20.65
CA LEU A 570 1.56 -27.42 -20.92
C LEU A 570 1.53 -25.95 -20.47
N ASN A 571 1.16 -25.01 -21.34
CA ASN A 571 1.17 -23.60 -20.95
C ASN A 571 0.05 -23.25 -19.94
N ALA A 572 -0.10 -21.98 -19.58
CA ALA A 572 -1.13 -21.52 -18.66
C ALA A 572 -2.58 -21.77 -19.13
N SER A 573 -2.82 -22.01 -20.42
CA SER A 573 -4.12 -22.45 -20.97
C SER A 573 -4.18 -23.96 -21.20
N GLY A 574 -3.27 -24.75 -20.61
CA GLY A 574 -3.18 -26.21 -20.75
C GLY A 574 -2.69 -26.71 -22.11
N ALA A 575 -2.33 -25.81 -23.04
CA ALA A 575 -1.92 -26.17 -24.39
C ALA A 575 -0.47 -26.69 -24.40
N MET A 576 -0.29 -27.90 -24.90
CA MET A 576 1.03 -28.55 -25.07
C MET A 576 1.92 -27.74 -26.01
N GLN A 577 3.11 -27.37 -25.56
CA GLN A 577 4.07 -26.62 -26.36
C GLN A 577 4.88 -27.52 -27.30
N THR A 578 5.29 -26.95 -28.43
CA THR A 578 6.18 -27.55 -29.43
C THR A 578 7.11 -26.47 -29.97
N GLY A 579 8.31 -26.84 -30.44
CA GLY A 579 9.37 -25.88 -30.76
C GLY A 579 9.99 -25.26 -29.51
N TRP A 580 10.52 -24.05 -29.65
CA TRP A 580 11.07 -23.28 -28.53
C TRP A 580 10.00 -22.74 -27.60
N ALA A 581 10.18 -22.94 -26.29
CA ALA A 581 9.37 -22.28 -25.25
C ALA A 581 10.27 -21.79 -24.10
N PHE A 582 9.92 -20.63 -23.54
CA PHE A 582 10.57 -20.06 -22.37
C PHE A 582 9.81 -20.51 -21.11
N VAL A 583 10.47 -21.29 -20.26
CA VAL A 583 9.88 -22.00 -19.12
C VAL A 583 10.77 -21.76 -17.89
N ASP A 584 10.16 -21.33 -16.78
CA ASP A 584 10.84 -21.13 -15.49
C ASP A 584 12.13 -20.28 -15.54
N GLY A 585 12.19 -19.32 -16.48
CA GLY A 585 13.35 -18.44 -16.70
C GLY A 585 14.35 -18.93 -17.77
N HIS A 586 14.10 -20.07 -18.42
CA HIS A 586 15.03 -20.73 -19.32
C HIS A 586 14.39 -21.15 -20.65
N TRP A 587 15.14 -21.02 -21.75
CA TRP A 587 14.72 -21.58 -23.03
C TRP A 587 14.84 -23.10 -23.04
N ASN A 588 13.77 -23.77 -23.46
CA ASN A 588 13.66 -25.21 -23.63
C ASN A 588 13.12 -25.49 -25.05
N TYR A 589 13.40 -26.68 -25.60
CA TYR A 589 12.88 -27.09 -26.90
C TYR A 589 12.05 -28.38 -26.79
N PHE A 590 10.88 -28.38 -27.41
CA PHE A 590 9.93 -29.49 -27.43
C PHE A 590 9.76 -29.99 -28.87
N ALA A 591 9.75 -31.31 -29.08
CA ALA A 591 9.49 -31.90 -30.39
C ALA A 591 8.04 -31.60 -30.85
N SER A 592 7.72 -31.89 -32.12
CA SER A 592 6.33 -31.80 -32.63
C SER A 592 5.35 -32.76 -31.94
N SER A 593 5.86 -33.76 -31.22
CA SER A 593 5.09 -34.63 -30.32
C SER A 593 4.91 -34.07 -28.90
N GLY A 594 5.40 -32.86 -28.61
CA GLY A 594 5.44 -32.25 -27.28
C GLY A 594 6.55 -32.76 -26.36
N ALA A 595 7.31 -33.78 -26.76
CA ALA A 595 8.38 -34.35 -25.94
C ALA A 595 9.60 -33.41 -25.88
N MET A 596 10.02 -33.02 -24.68
CA MET A 596 11.16 -32.15 -24.43
C MET A 596 12.48 -32.77 -24.93
N LYS A 597 13.38 -31.94 -25.45
CA LYS A 597 14.73 -32.32 -25.91
C LYS A 597 15.82 -32.02 -24.88
N THR A 598 16.92 -32.75 -25.01
CA THR A 598 18.19 -32.56 -24.30
C THR A 598 19.35 -32.81 -25.27
N GLY A 599 20.53 -32.27 -24.98
CA GLY A 599 21.72 -32.36 -25.84
C GLY A 599 21.68 -31.41 -27.04
N TRP A 600 22.49 -31.73 -28.06
CA TRP A 600 22.54 -30.98 -29.32
C TRP A 600 21.23 -31.08 -30.10
N ILE A 601 20.66 -29.92 -30.46
CA ILE A 601 19.53 -29.82 -31.40
C ILE A 601 19.91 -28.88 -32.55
N LYS A 602 19.36 -29.16 -33.73
CA LYS A 602 19.48 -28.32 -34.92
C LYS A 602 18.09 -27.81 -35.30
N ASP A 603 17.92 -26.49 -35.34
CA ASP A 603 16.68 -25.82 -35.74
C ASP A 603 17.03 -24.74 -36.78
N GLN A 604 16.32 -24.75 -37.91
CA GLN A 604 16.48 -23.81 -39.03
C GLN A 604 17.94 -23.46 -39.34
N GLU A 605 18.71 -24.50 -39.68
CA GLU A 605 20.16 -24.50 -39.92
C GLU A 605 21.09 -24.13 -38.75
N THR A 606 20.58 -23.63 -37.63
CA THR A 606 21.36 -23.24 -36.44
C THR A 606 21.47 -24.40 -35.43
N TRP A 607 22.64 -24.55 -34.81
CA TRP A 607 22.87 -25.52 -33.71
C TRP A 607 22.80 -24.85 -32.34
N TYR A 608 22.18 -25.56 -31.40
CA TYR A 608 22.00 -25.17 -30.00
C TYR A 608 22.27 -26.39 -29.11
N TYR A 609 22.68 -26.17 -27.86
CA TYR A 609 22.82 -27.24 -26.87
C TYR A 609 21.88 -27.02 -25.69
N LEU A 610 21.13 -28.07 -25.36
CA LEU A 610 20.29 -28.16 -24.17
C LEU A 610 20.98 -29.07 -23.16
N ASP A 611 20.94 -28.75 -21.88
CA ASP A 611 21.54 -29.59 -20.84
C ASP A 611 20.69 -30.84 -20.51
N LYS A 612 21.02 -31.52 -19.40
CA LYS A 612 20.28 -32.70 -18.93
C LYS A 612 18.84 -32.38 -18.46
N ASP A 613 18.61 -31.15 -18.01
CA ASP A 613 17.33 -30.70 -17.46
C ASP A 613 16.44 -30.09 -18.53
N GLY A 614 16.99 -29.69 -19.68
CA GLY A 614 16.31 -29.17 -20.87
C GLY A 614 16.73 -27.74 -21.25
N ILE A 615 17.59 -27.13 -20.43
CA ILE A 615 17.93 -25.71 -20.47
C ILE A 615 18.94 -25.44 -21.58
N MET A 616 18.60 -24.49 -22.46
CA MET A 616 19.51 -23.97 -23.48
C MET A 616 20.69 -23.25 -22.84
N LEU A 617 21.90 -23.70 -23.18
CA LEU A 617 23.15 -23.11 -22.69
C LEU A 617 23.57 -21.89 -23.54
N THR A 618 24.33 -20.99 -22.92
CA THR A 618 24.94 -19.80 -23.54
C THR A 618 26.38 -19.62 -23.02
N GLY A 619 27.17 -18.76 -23.67
CA GLY A 619 28.57 -18.52 -23.34
C GLY A 619 29.52 -19.64 -23.77
N SER A 620 30.72 -19.63 -23.19
CA SER A 620 31.75 -20.68 -23.38
C SER A 620 31.32 -21.97 -22.69
N GLN A 621 31.32 -23.08 -23.41
CA GLN A 621 30.87 -24.39 -22.92
C GLN A 621 31.87 -25.49 -23.27
N ASP A 622 32.21 -26.33 -22.30
CA ASP A 622 32.91 -27.59 -22.55
C ASP A 622 31.87 -28.73 -22.59
N ILE A 623 31.78 -29.39 -23.75
CA ILE A 623 30.81 -30.44 -24.00
C ILE A 623 31.60 -31.71 -24.37
N ASN A 624 31.81 -32.57 -23.37
CA ASN A 624 32.58 -33.81 -23.44
C ASN A 624 34.08 -33.63 -23.79
N GLY A 625 34.75 -32.62 -23.21
CA GLY A 625 36.16 -32.32 -23.45
C GLY A 625 36.42 -31.53 -24.74
N VAL A 626 35.37 -30.93 -25.31
CA VAL A 626 35.41 -30.15 -26.54
C VAL A 626 34.81 -28.78 -26.28
N ARG A 627 35.56 -27.73 -26.59
CA ARG A 627 35.20 -26.34 -26.27
C ARG A 627 34.42 -25.69 -27.42
N TYR A 628 33.25 -25.16 -27.07
CA TYR A 628 32.32 -24.44 -27.94
C TYR A 628 32.03 -23.05 -27.36
N TYR A 629 31.49 -22.15 -28.17
CA TYR A 629 30.85 -20.93 -27.69
C TYR A 629 29.45 -20.80 -28.29
N LEU A 630 28.47 -20.65 -27.42
CA LEU A 630 27.07 -20.41 -27.75
C LEU A 630 26.81 -18.93 -27.47
N ASN A 631 26.25 -18.17 -28.41
CA ASN A 631 26.02 -16.74 -28.20
C ASN A 631 24.87 -16.48 -27.19
N ALA A 632 24.49 -15.21 -27.00
CA ALA A 632 23.40 -14.83 -26.10
C ALA A 632 22.02 -15.40 -26.49
N SER A 633 21.82 -15.86 -27.72
CA SER A 633 20.61 -16.60 -28.16
C SER A 633 20.83 -18.12 -28.22
N GLY A 634 21.87 -18.65 -27.57
CA GLY A 634 22.23 -20.08 -27.54
C GLY A 634 22.77 -20.64 -28.86
N ALA A 635 22.93 -19.80 -29.89
CA ALA A 635 23.36 -20.23 -31.21
C ALA A 635 24.89 -20.46 -31.24
N MET A 636 25.29 -21.67 -31.61
CA MET A 636 26.69 -22.08 -31.72
C MET A 636 27.44 -21.22 -32.74
N GLN A 637 28.55 -20.60 -32.31
CA GLN A 637 29.36 -19.76 -33.19
C GLN A 637 30.34 -20.59 -34.02
N THR A 638 30.64 -20.06 -35.22
CA THR A 638 31.62 -20.61 -36.18
C THR A 638 32.33 -19.44 -36.86
N GLY A 639 33.57 -19.64 -37.31
CA GLY A 639 34.43 -18.55 -37.80
C GLY A 639 34.98 -17.68 -36.66
N TRP A 640 35.34 -16.44 -36.98
CA TRP A 640 35.80 -15.44 -36.02
C TRP A 640 34.65 -14.93 -35.14
N ALA A 641 34.84 -14.92 -33.82
CA ALA A 641 33.91 -14.35 -32.86
C ALA A 641 34.64 -13.43 -31.85
N PHE A 642 34.06 -12.27 -31.58
CA PHE A 642 34.56 -11.32 -30.58
C PHE A 642 33.83 -11.57 -29.25
N ILE A 643 34.59 -11.96 -28.22
CA ILE A 643 34.09 -12.45 -26.93
C ILE A 643 34.89 -11.76 -25.84
N ASP A 644 34.21 -11.10 -24.89
CA ASP A 644 34.80 -10.46 -23.70
C ASP A 644 36.01 -9.53 -23.99
N GLY A 645 35.97 -8.83 -25.12
CA GLY A 645 37.03 -7.91 -25.57
C GLY A 645 38.10 -8.53 -26.48
N HIS A 646 38.00 -9.83 -26.78
CA HIS A 646 39.03 -10.59 -27.48
C HIS A 646 38.48 -11.40 -28.67
N TRP A 647 39.23 -11.45 -29.77
CA TRP A 647 38.90 -12.34 -30.89
C TRP A 647 39.30 -13.78 -30.60
N ASN A 648 38.39 -14.69 -30.91
CA ASN A 648 38.55 -16.15 -30.88
C ASN A 648 38.09 -16.72 -32.22
N TYR A 649 38.48 -17.95 -32.56
CA TYR A 649 38.02 -18.62 -33.79
C TYR A 649 37.44 -20.01 -33.51
N PHE A 650 36.34 -20.33 -34.16
CA PHE A 650 35.63 -21.60 -34.05
C PHE A 650 35.53 -22.28 -35.42
N ALA A 651 35.75 -23.59 -35.48
CA ALA A 651 35.59 -24.36 -36.72
C ALA A 651 34.12 -24.34 -37.20
N SER A 652 33.87 -24.78 -38.44
CA SER A 652 32.50 -25.01 -38.95
C SER A 652 31.72 -26.07 -38.16
N SER A 653 32.42 -26.89 -37.36
CA SER A 653 31.85 -27.81 -36.37
C SER A 653 31.62 -27.19 -34.99
N GLY A 654 31.82 -25.88 -34.83
CA GLY A 654 31.69 -25.14 -33.56
C GLY A 654 32.88 -25.27 -32.60
N VAL A 655 33.86 -26.10 -32.92
CA VAL A 655 35.00 -26.38 -32.03
C VAL A 655 36.01 -25.25 -32.04
N MET A 656 36.34 -24.70 -30.86
CA MET A 656 37.32 -23.62 -30.71
C MET A 656 38.70 -24.03 -31.22
N LYS A 657 39.37 -23.13 -31.94
CA LYS A 657 40.75 -23.30 -32.41
C LYS A 657 41.74 -22.65 -31.46
N THR A 658 42.94 -23.21 -31.42
CA THR A 658 44.09 -22.74 -30.65
C THR A 658 45.37 -22.99 -31.46
N GLY A 659 46.45 -22.29 -31.13
CA GLY A 659 47.72 -22.30 -31.89
C GLY A 659 47.64 -21.51 -33.21
N TRP A 660 48.53 -21.85 -34.15
CA TRP A 660 48.61 -21.21 -35.46
C TRP A 660 47.36 -21.48 -36.32
N LEU A 661 46.69 -20.41 -36.74
CA LEU A 661 45.57 -20.43 -37.68
C LEU A 661 45.98 -19.71 -38.97
N LYS A 662 45.73 -20.34 -40.13
CA LYS A 662 45.73 -19.64 -41.41
C LYS A 662 44.28 -19.40 -41.85
N ASP A 663 43.94 -18.14 -42.08
CA ASP A 663 42.63 -17.72 -42.59
C ASP A 663 42.81 -16.60 -43.62
N ASN A 664 42.05 -16.64 -44.72
CA ASN A 664 42.10 -15.67 -45.82
C ASN A 664 43.53 -15.20 -46.17
N GLU A 665 44.37 -16.18 -46.51
CA GLU A 665 45.82 -16.09 -46.79
C GLU A 665 46.73 -15.61 -45.63
N SER A 666 46.19 -14.91 -44.65
CA SER A 666 46.89 -14.40 -43.46
C SER A 666 47.14 -15.48 -42.41
N TRP A 667 48.18 -15.28 -41.61
CA TRP A 667 48.46 -16.09 -40.42
C TRP A 667 48.08 -15.33 -39.15
N TYR A 668 47.53 -16.06 -38.19
CA TYR A 668 47.14 -15.61 -36.86
C TYR A 668 47.66 -16.62 -35.84
N TYR A 669 47.87 -16.20 -34.60
CA TYR A 669 48.13 -17.11 -33.48
C TYR A 669 47.03 -16.96 -32.44
N LEU A 670 46.39 -18.07 -32.10
CA LEU A 670 45.39 -18.18 -31.05
C LEU A 670 46.06 -18.80 -29.83
N ASP A 671 45.88 -18.21 -28.66
CA ASP A 671 46.53 -18.65 -27.44
C ASP A 671 46.16 -20.12 -27.08
N PRO A 672 47.14 -21.00 -26.76
CA PRO A 672 46.87 -22.43 -26.52
C PRO A 672 45.87 -22.72 -25.41
N GLU A 673 45.89 -21.93 -24.34
CA GLU A 673 45.04 -22.13 -23.17
C GLU A 673 43.69 -21.45 -23.36
N THR A 674 43.67 -20.20 -23.83
CA THR A 674 42.46 -19.35 -23.84
C THR A 674 41.73 -19.27 -25.18
N GLY A 675 42.39 -19.52 -26.32
CA GLY A 675 41.84 -19.29 -27.67
C GLY A 675 41.98 -17.85 -28.19
N ILE A 676 42.46 -16.92 -27.35
CA ILE A 676 42.55 -15.49 -27.66
C ILE A 676 43.59 -15.22 -28.75
N MET A 677 43.19 -14.46 -29.77
CA MET A 677 44.04 -13.98 -30.85
C MET A 677 45.15 -13.05 -30.33
N ALA A 678 46.39 -13.35 -30.68
CA ALA A 678 47.55 -12.52 -30.36
C ALA A 678 47.57 -11.22 -31.18
N VAL A 679 48.00 -10.13 -30.54
CA VAL A 679 48.24 -8.80 -31.13
C VAL A 679 49.55 -8.25 -30.58
N GLY A 680 50.26 -7.41 -31.34
CA GLY A 680 51.57 -6.90 -30.96
C GLY A 680 52.68 -7.97 -30.96
N SER A 681 53.74 -7.74 -30.17
CA SER A 681 54.87 -8.67 -30.04
C SER A 681 54.52 -9.86 -29.15
N LYS A 682 54.76 -11.09 -29.60
CA LYS A 682 54.54 -12.33 -28.84
C LYS A 682 55.68 -13.33 -29.12
N GLU A 683 56.24 -13.90 -28.05
CA GLU A 683 57.14 -15.06 -28.17
C GLU A 683 56.30 -16.33 -28.34
N ILE A 684 56.65 -17.13 -29.36
CA ILE A 684 56.02 -18.41 -29.70
C ILE A 684 57.15 -19.38 -30.04
N ASP A 685 57.21 -20.54 -29.37
CA ASP A 685 58.22 -21.59 -29.59
C ASP A 685 59.68 -21.07 -29.59
N GLY A 686 59.99 -20.13 -28.71
CA GLY A 686 61.33 -19.52 -28.58
C GLY A 686 61.70 -18.50 -29.67
N LYS A 687 60.72 -17.99 -30.42
CA LYS A 687 60.88 -16.97 -31.46
C LYS A 687 59.90 -15.82 -31.26
N ASN A 688 60.36 -14.60 -31.50
CA ASN A 688 59.50 -13.42 -31.45
C ASN A 688 58.81 -13.18 -32.80
N TYR A 689 57.49 -12.98 -32.73
CA TYR A 689 56.62 -12.63 -33.84
C TYR A 689 55.93 -11.30 -33.54
N PHE A 690 55.49 -10.58 -34.58
CA PHE A 690 54.67 -9.38 -34.44
C PHE A 690 53.35 -9.55 -35.17
N PHE A 691 52.25 -9.20 -34.51
CA PHE A 691 50.90 -9.26 -35.03
C PHE A 691 50.29 -7.86 -35.05
N SER A 692 49.52 -7.53 -36.09
CA SER A 692 48.81 -6.25 -36.18
C SER A 692 47.72 -6.12 -35.10
N SER A 693 47.10 -4.96 -34.97
CA SER A 693 45.88 -4.77 -34.16
C SER A 693 44.69 -5.64 -34.65
N ALA A 694 44.72 -6.11 -35.89
CA ALA A 694 43.79 -7.10 -36.45
C ALA A 694 44.30 -8.55 -36.30
N GLY A 695 45.38 -8.79 -35.54
CA GLY A 695 45.96 -10.11 -35.27
C GLY A 695 46.67 -10.79 -36.43
N THR A 696 46.82 -10.12 -37.58
CA THR A 696 47.56 -10.67 -38.72
C THR A 696 49.07 -10.59 -38.49
N MET A 697 49.76 -11.73 -38.65
CA MET A 697 51.21 -11.84 -38.51
C MET A 697 51.91 -10.95 -39.54
N GLN A 698 52.84 -10.12 -39.08
CA GLN A 698 53.60 -9.16 -39.88
C GLN A 698 54.95 -9.72 -40.33
N VAL A 699 55.48 -9.14 -41.41
CA VAL A 699 56.79 -9.42 -42.00
C VAL A 699 57.44 -8.11 -42.46
N GLY A 700 58.74 -8.14 -42.78
CA GLY A 700 59.52 -6.97 -43.17
C GLY A 700 59.81 -6.01 -42.02
N TRP A 701 60.12 -4.76 -42.35
CA TRP A 701 60.36 -3.69 -41.39
C TRP A 701 59.08 -3.27 -40.66
N GLN A 702 59.15 -3.21 -39.33
CA GLN A 702 58.04 -2.81 -38.44
C GLN A 702 58.57 -1.83 -37.39
N TRP A 703 57.79 -0.79 -37.07
CA TRP A 703 58.13 0.19 -36.03
C TRP A 703 57.41 -0.16 -34.72
N SER A 704 58.17 -0.31 -33.64
CA SER A 704 57.65 -0.63 -32.31
C SER A 704 58.68 -0.24 -31.24
N ASN A 705 58.23 0.07 -30.02
CA ASN A 705 59.10 0.44 -28.88
C ASN A 705 60.16 1.52 -29.24
N ASP A 706 59.74 2.55 -29.98
CA ASP A 706 60.58 3.64 -30.50
C ASP A 706 61.81 3.20 -31.32
N SER A 707 61.71 2.05 -32.01
CA SER A 707 62.75 1.51 -32.88
C SER A 707 62.21 0.73 -34.07
N TRP A 708 63.06 0.58 -35.10
CA TRP A 708 62.77 -0.30 -36.23
C TRP A 708 63.25 -1.72 -35.91
N HIS A 709 62.40 -2.68 -36.24
CA HIS A 709 62.62 -4.12 -36.12
C HIS A 709 62.34 -4.78 -37.47
N TYR A 710 62.94 -5.94 -37.76
CA TYR A 710 62.69 -6.66 -39.01
C TYR A 710 62.25 -8.10 -38.75
N TYR A 711 61.15 -8.50 -39.36
CA TYR A 711 60.59 -9.85 -39.26
C TYR A 711 60.76 -10.56 -40.61
N ALA A 712 61.34 -11.76 -40.61
CA ALA A 712 61.56 -12.54 -41.83
C ALA A 712 60.23 -12.96 -42.49
N THR A 713 60.28 -13.49 -43.71
CA THR A 713 59.11 -14.04 -44.42
C THR A 713 58.41 -15.19 -43.68
N SER A 714 59.06 -15.78 -42.67
CA SER A 714 58.50 -16.75 -41.73
C SER A 714 57.77 -16.12 -40.53
N GLY A 715 57.69 -14.79 -40.44
CA GLY A 715 57.16 -14.02 -39.31
C GLY A 715 58.12 -13.84 -38.13
N ALA A 716 59.26 -14.52 -38.11
CA ALA A 716 60.20 -14.48 -36.99
C ALA A 716 61.16 -13.29 -37.07
N LEU A 717 61.31 -12.57 -35.95
CA LEU A 717 62.27 -11.48 -35.75
C LEU A 717 63.69 -11.86 -36.21
N GLN A 718 64.40 -10.91 -36.82
CA GLN A 718 65.83 -11.02 -37.16
C GLN A 718 66.69 -10.23 -36.19
N THR A 719 67.93 -10.69 -36.00
CA THR A 719 68.96 -10.05 -35.16
C THR A 719 70.32 -10.15 -35.87
N GLY A 720 71.25 -9.25 -35.55
CA GLY A 720 72.56 -9.13 -36.20
C GLY A 720 72.52 -8.44 -37.56
N TRP A 721 73.44 -8.81 -38.45
CA TRP A 721 73.57 -8.21 -39.80
C TRP A 721 72.42 -8.60 -40.73
N LEU A 722 71.67 -7.62 -41.20
CA LEU A 722 70.63 -7.76 -42.22
C LEU A 722 71.06 -7.05 -43.52
N LYS A 723 70.94 -7.72 -44.66
CA LYS A 723 70.93 -7.05 -45.97
C LYS A 723 69.49 -6.92 -46.45
N ASP A 724 69.06 -5.71 -46.76
CA ASP A 724 67.78 -5.44 -47.40
C ASP A 724 67.97 -4.51 -48.60
N GLY A 725 67.47 -4.93 -49.77
CA GLY A 725 67.88 -4.37 -51.06
C GLY A 725 69.40 -4.35 -51.23
N ASP A 726 69.96 -3.17 -51.50
CA ASP A 726 71.40 -2.92 -51.61
C ASP A 726 72.07 -2.39 -50.33
N ALA A 727 71.29 -2.14 -49.27
CA ALA A 727 71.78 -1.62 -48.01
C ALA A 727 72.03 -2.74 -46.99
N TRP A 728 72.97 -2.49 -46.08
CA TRP A 728 73.21 -3.30 -44.88
C TRP A 728 72.74 -2.54 -43.64
N TYR A 729 72.23 -3.29 -42.68
CA TYR A 729 71.67 -2.83 -41.41
C TYR A 729 72.17 -3.75 -40.30
N TYR A 730 72.13 -3.29 -39.05
CA TYR A 730 72.40 -4.14 -37.89
C TYR A 730 71.28 -4.04 -36.86
N LEU A 731 70.81 -5.19 -36.39
CA LEU A 731 69.67 -5.36 -35.49
C LEU A 731 70.20 -5.86 -34.14
N GLU A 732 70.39 -4.97 -33.18
CA GLU A 732 71.10 -5.24 -31.92
C GLU A 732 70.27 -6.04 -30.91
N GLY A 733 70.97 -6.85 -30.11
CA GLY A 733 70.42 -7.57 -28.96
C GLY A 733 69.48 -8.72 -29.33
N LYS A 734 68.69 -9.16 -28.34
CA LYS A 734 67.62 -10.16 -28.52
C LYS A 734 66.32 -9.56 -29.06
N GLU A 735 66.18 -8.24 -28.96
CA GLU A 735 64.99 -7.48 -29.35
C GLU A 735 65.07 -7.02 -30.81
N GLY A 736 66.26 -7.01 -31.42
CA GLY A 736 66.45 -6.78 -32.87
C GLY A 736 66.40 -5.31 -33.27
N VAL A 737 66.87 -4.43 -32.38
CA VAL A 737 66.78 -2.96 -32.52
C VAL A 737 67.72 -2.46 -33.61
N MET A 738 67.18 -1.81 -34.64
CA MET A 738 67.98 -1.25 -35.74
C MET A 738 68.88 -0.09 -35.28
N LEU A 739 70.20 -0.27 -35.42
CA LEU A 739 71.19 0.74 -35.04
C LEU A 739 71.19 1.97 -35.96
N VAL A 740 71.46 3.14 -35.37
CA VAL A 740 71.62 4.43 -36.06
C VAL A 740 72.77 5.22 -35.43
N GLY A 741 73.60 5.89 -36.24
CA GLY A 741 74.80 6.59 -35.75
C GLY A 741 76.05 5.70 -35.74
N LEU A 742 77.06 6.10 -34.95
CA LEU A 742 78.37 5.41 -34.88
C LEU A 742 78.35 4.33 -33.79
N HIS A 743 78.48 3.06 -34.18
CA HIS A 743 78.46 1.90 -33.29
C HIS A 743 79.61 0.94 -33.57
N GLN A 744 80.10 0.26 -32.52
CA GLN A 744 81.10 -0.79 -32.66
C GLN A 744 80.41 -2.15 -32.85
N VAL A 745 80.68 -2.82 -33.97
CA VAL A 745 80.18 -4.17 -34.28
C VAL A 745 81.38 -5.06 -34.60
N ASP A 746 81.43 -6.26 -34.00
CA ASP A 746 82.51 -7.25 -34.17
C ASP A 746 83.93 -6.65 -34.04
N GLY A 747 84.07 -5.69 -33.11
CA GLY A 747 85.31 -4.97 -32.81
C GLY A 747 85.64 -3.77 -33.70
N LYS A 748 84.91 -3.54 -34.80
CA LYS A 748 85.13 -2.42 -35.74
C LYS A 748 84.07 -1.33 -35.59
N GLN A 749 84.43 -0.08 -35.86
CA GLN A 749 83.47 1.04 -35.87
C GLN A 749 82.73 1.11 -37.22
N TYR A 750 81.41 1.23 -37.16
CA TYR A 750 80.49 1.36 -38.30
C TYR A 750 79.58 2.56 -38.10
N TYR A 751 79.29 3.32 -39.17
CA TYR A 751 78.33 4.41 -39.13
C TYR A 751 77.06 4.05 -39.90
N PHE A 752 75.93 4.04 -39.21
CA PHE A 752 74.60 3.81 -39.76
C PHE A 752 73.87 5.15 -39.93
N SER A 753 73.15 5.34 -41.04
CA SER A 753 72.37 6.55 -41.28
C SER A 753 71.19 6.70 -40.30
N LYS A 754 70.47 7.83 -40.34
CA LYS A 754 69.17 7.96 -39.67
C LYS A 754 68.09 6.97 -40.15
N SER A 755 68.33 6.26 -41.25
CA SER A 755 67.49 5.16 -41.75
C SER A 755 68.11 3.78 -41.49
N GLY A 756 69.10 3.68 -40.58
CA GLY A 756 69.81 2.45 -40.24
C GLY A 756 70.73 1.88 -41.31
N ALA A 757 70.86 2.54 -42.47
CA ALA A 757 71.66 2.03 -43.58
C ALA A 757 73.16 2.32 -43.33
N MET A 758 73.97 1.26 -43.26
CA MET A 758 75.42 1.29 -43.11
C MET A 758 76.09 2.15 -44.19
N GLN A 759 77.02 3.01 -43.78
CA GLN A 759 77.64 4.02 -44.63
C GLN A 759 79.06 3.64 -45.08
N THR A 760 79.43 4.05 -46.28
CA THR A 760 80.76 3.89 -46.89
C THR A 760 81.25 5.20 -47.51
N GLY A 761 82.57 5.35 -47.66
CA GLY A 761 83.24 6.56 -48.13
C GLY A 761 83.36 7.66 -47.05
N TRP A 762 83.69 8.88 -47.47
CA TRP A 762 83.71 10.06 -46.60
C TRP A 762 82.33 10.38 -46.03
N LYS A 763 82.26 10.67 -44.73
CA LYS A 763 81.06 11.14 -44.02
C LYS A 763 81.41 12.31 -43.10
N TRP A 764 80.50 13.27 -43.02
CA TRP A 764 80.55 14.39 -42.09
C TRP A 764 79.50 14.17 -41.00
N PHE A 765 79.94 14.08 -39.75
CA PHE A 765 79.11 14.04 -38.54
C PHE A 765 79.96 14.44 -37.33
N ASP A 766 79.33 14.79 -36.21
CA ASP A 766 80.02 15.30 -35.00
C ASP A 766 80.99 16.48 -35.28
N ASN A 767 80.69 17.29 -36.29
CA ASN A 767 81.54 18.38 -36.81
C ASN A 767 82.93 17.94 -37.36
N HIS A 768 83.07 16.70 -37.82
CA HIS A 768 84.32 16.17 -38.35
C HIS A 768 84.12 15.28 -39.59
N TYR A 769 85.13 15.21 -40.46
CA TYR A 769 85.20 14.22 -41.53
C TYR A 769 85.83 12.92 -41.02
N ARG A 770 85.15 11.80 -41.30
CA ARG A 770 85.64 10.42 -41.13
C ARG A 770 85.47 9.66 -42.45
N TYR A 771 86.24 8.60 -42.67
CA TYR A 771 86.12 7.74 -43.85
C TYR A 771 85.76 6.31 -43.45
N PHE A 772 84.88 5.67 -44.21
CA PHE A 772 84.48 4.27 -44.04
C PHE A 772 84.85 3.48 -45.31
N GLU A 773 85.44 2.31 -45.14
CA GLU A 773 85.81 1.43 -46.25
C GLU A 773 84.57 0.88 -46.99
N SER A 774 84.78 0.21 -48.13
CA SER A 774 83.68 -0.42 -48.90
C SER A 774 82.96 -1.54 -48.12
N ASN A 775 83.57 -2.05 -47.05
CA ASN A 775 83.00 -3.01 -46.12
C ASN A 775 82.23 -2.34 -44.94
N GLY A 776 82.17 -1.00 -44.88
CA GLY A 776 81.51 -0.22 -43.83
C GLY A 776 82.35 0.13 -42.60
N ALA A 777 83.55 -0.43 -42.43
CA ALA A 777 84.39 -0.17 -41.27
C ALA A 777 85.11 1.18 -41.37
N MET A 778 85.21 1.91 -40.25
CA MET A 778 85.93 3.19 -40.18
C MET A 778 87.43 3.01 -40.42
N LYS A 779 87.99 3.82 -41.32
CA LYS A 779 89.41 3.87 -41.65
C LYS A 779 90.12 4.86 -40.73
N THR A 780 91.33 4.51 -40.29
CA THR A 780 92.24 5.41 -39.56
C THR A 780 93.64 5.42 -40.20
N GLY A 781 94.50 6.38 -39.85
CA GLY A 781 95.80 6.63 -40.47
C GLY A 781 95.73 7.19 -41.89
N TRP A 782 96.82 7.08 -42.65
CA TRP A 782 96.92 7.55 -44.04
C TRP A 782 95.84 6.94 -44.95
N ILE A 783 95.23 7.77 -45.80
CA ILE A 783 94.37 7.37 -46.91
C ILE A 783 94.67 8.20 -48.16
N LYS A 784 94.61 7.57 -49.34
CA LYS A 784 94.68 8.27 -50.63
C LYS A 784 93.32 8.19 -51.33
N ASP A 785 92.57 9.29 -51.40
CA ASP A 785 91.34 9.39 -52.22
C ASP A 785 91.62 10.24 -53.46
N LYS A 786 91.18 9.79 -54.63
CA LYS A 786 91.30 10.45 -55.96
C LYS A 786 92.69 11.02 -56.28
N GLY A 787 93.76 10.46 -55.71
CA GLY A 787 95.14 10.89 -55.90
C GLY A 787 95.70 11.84 -54.84
N VAL A 788 94.85 12.41 -53.99
CA VAL A 788 95.22 13.27 -52.85
C VAL A 788 95.44 12.43 -51.60
N TRP A 789 96.45 12.78 -50.79
CA TRP A 789 96.70 12.15 -49.49
C TRP A 789 96.03 12.93 -48.36
N TYR A 790 95.41 12.19 -47.44
CA TYR A 790 94.81 12.68 -46.20
C TYR A 790 95.31 11.80 -45.04
N TYR A 791 95.28 12.32 -43.82
CA TYR A 791 95.55 11.54 -42.62
C TYR A 791 94.34 11.58 -41.68
N LEU A 792 93.91 10.40 -41.25
CA LEU A 792 92.84 10.22 -40.27
C LEU A 792 93.48 9.84 -38.93
N ASN A 793 93.07 10.47 -37.84
CA ASN A 793 93.57 10.18 -36.50
C ASN A 793 93.43 8.67 -36.17
N PRO A 794 94.51 7.98 -35.75
CA PRO A 794 94.47 6.59 -35.30
C PRO A 794 93.41 6.27 -34.24
N GLU A 795 93.05 7.23 -33.38
CA GLU A 795 92.18 6.99 -32.22
C GLU A 795 90.67 7.10 -32.53
N ASP A 796 90.26 8.13 -33.29
CA ASP A 796 88.84 8.48 -33.51
C ASP A 796 88.43 8.61 -34.99
N GLY A 797 89.37 8.37 -35.92
CA GLY A 797 89.16 8.46 -37.37
C GLY A 797 89.00 9.87 -37.95
N ILE A 798 89.16 10.93 -37.15
CA ILE A 798 88.97 12.31 -37.60
C ILE A 798 90.07 12.73 -38.58
N MET A 799 89.67 13.31 -39.71
CA MET A 799 90.58 13.88 -40.70
C MET A 799 91.34 15.09 -40.13
N LEU A 800 92.66 15.06 -40.21
CA LEU A 800 93.52 16.15 -39.74
C LEU A 800 93.59 17.31 -40.74
N VAL A 801 93.60 18.53 -40.20
CA VAL A 801 93.85 19.80 -40.90
C VAL A 801 94.89 20.61 -40.12
N GLY A 802 95.73 21.38 -40.79
CA GLY A 802 96.84 22.12 -40.18
C GLY A 802 98.17 21.37 -40.17
N LEU A 803 99.15 21.86 -39.41
CA LEU A 803 100.49 21.30 -39.29
C LEU A 803 100.53 20.21 -38.20
N HIS A 804 100.75 18.95 -38.61
CA HIS A 804 100.76 17.79 -37.70
C HIS A 804 102.04 16.97 -37.83
N LYS A 805 102.47 16.37 -36.73
CA LYS A 805 103.59 15.43 -36.71
C LYS A 805 103.09 14.01 -36.89
N VAL A 806 103.43 13.36 -38.01
CA VAL A 806 103.02 12.00 -38.35
C VAL A 806 104.24 11.12 -38.51
N ASN A 807 104.32 10.02 -37.75
CA ASN A 807 105.39 9.00 -37.77
C ASN A 807 106.85 9.50 -37.56
N GLY A 808 107.06 10.79 -37.28
CA GLY A 808 108.37 11.40 -37.04
C GLY A 808 108.48 12.78 -37.70
N ASP A 809 107.97 12.89 -38.92
CA ASP A 809 108.05 14.08 -39.75
C ASP A 809 106.82 14.99 -39.58
N HIS A 810 106.92 16.24 -40.03
CA HIS A 810 105.84 17.21 -39.95
C HIS A 810 105.22 17.41 -41.33
N TYR A 811 103.91 17.28 -41.42
CA TYR A 811 103.10 17.41 -42.63
C TYR A 811 102.09 18.53 -42.43
N TYR A 812 101.89 19.36 -43.45
CA TYR A 812 100.81 20.35 -43.45
C TYR A 812 99.66 19.86 -44.31
N PHE A 813 98.48 19.74 -43.71
CA PHE A 813 97.21 19.47 -44.39
C PHE A 813 96.44 20.78 -44.49
N ASP A 814 95.87 21.10 -45.65
CA ASP A 814 95.06 22.32 -45.81
C ASP A 814 93.65 22.16 -45.16
N GLU A 815 92.81 23.18 -45.29
CA GLU A 815 91.43 23.19 -44.75
C GLU A 815 90.53 22.07 -45.32
N SER A 816 90.90 21.48 -46.47
CA SER A 816 90.22 20.30 -47.04
C SER A 816 90.79 18.97 -46.55
N GLY A 817 91.80 19.00 -45.67
CA GLY A 817 92.58 17.84 -45.23
C GLY A 817 93.62 17.34 -46.23
N ALA A 818 93.83 18.06 -47.34
CA ALA A 818 94.76 17.64 -48.39
C ALA A 818 96.21 17.93 -47.98
N MET A 819 97.05 16.89 -47.96
CA MET A 819 98.48 17.00 -47.68
C MET A 819 99.20 17.88 -48.71
N GLN A 820 99.88 18.92 -48.23
CA GLN A 820 100.52 19.94 -49.06
C GLN A 820 101.99 19.62 -49.34
N THR A 821 102.48 20.17 -50.46
CA THR A 821 103.90 20.16 -50.85
C THR A 821 104.32 21.55 -51.35
N GLY A 822 105.63 21.80 -51.45
CA GLY A 822 106.22 23.07 -51.85
C GLY A 822 106.24 24.14 -50.75
N TRP A 823 106.52 25.38 -51.13
CA TRP A 823 106.47 26.53 -50.22
C TRP A 823 105.05 26.82 -49.74
N LYS A 824 104.90 27.02 -48.42
CA LYS A 824 103.68 27.50 -47.76
C LYS A 824 104.04 28.54 -46.71
N GLN A 825 103.28 29.63 -46.63
CA GLN A 825 103.41 30.60 -45.55
C GLN A 825 102.43 30.22 -44.43
N LEU A 826 102.94 29.96 -43.23
CA LEU A 826 102.15 29.62 -42.04
C LEU A 826 102.57 30.61 -40.93
N ASP A 827 101.60 31.30 -40.32
CA ASP A 827 101.81 32.30 -39.26
C ASP A 827 102.91 33.33 -39.60
N GLY A 828 102.86 33.85 -40.84
CA GLY A 828 103.82 34.81 -41.39
C GLY A 828 105.18 34.23 -41.80
N ASN A 829 105.53 33.02 -41.34
CA ASN A 829 106.81 32.35 -41.65
C ASN A 829 106.67 31.47 -42.90
N TRP A 830 107.71 31.42 -43.73
CA TRP A 830 107.73 30.56 -44.92
C TRP A 830 108.40 29.23 -44.62
N TYR A 831 107.70 28.14 -44.94
CA TYR A 831 108.11 26.75 -44.74
C TYR A 831 108.09 26.01 -46.09
N TYR A 832 109.01 25.06 -46.30
CA TYR A 832 109.07 24.25 -47.53
C TYR A 832 108.77 22.78 -47.25
N PHE A 833 107.66 22.28 -47.79
CA PHE A 833 107.29 20.87 -47.72
C PHE A 833 107.83 20.12 -48.94
N GLN A 834 108.47 18.96 -48.73
CA GLN A 834 109.06 18.13 -49.77
C GLN A 834 107.98 17.45 -50.63
N ALA A 835 108.40 16.76 -51.70
CA ALA A 835 107.46 16.10 -52.62
C ALA A 835 106.68 14.91 -51.99
N ASP A 836 107.15 14.40 -50.85
CA ASP A 836 106.45 13.41 -50.02
C ASP A 836 105.52 14.04 -48.95
N GLY A 837 105.52 15.37 -48.81
CA GLY A 837 104.76 16.14 -47.82
C GLY A 837 105.51 16.51 -46.53
N SER A 838 106.74 16.03 -46.33
CA SER A 838 107.51 16.28 -45.10
C SER A 838 108.15 17.68 -45.08
N LEU A 839 108.16 18.35 -43.91
CA LEU A 839 108.76 19.68 -43.75
C LEU A 839 110.30 19.64 -43.80
N LEU A 840 110.89 20.34 -44.77
CA LEU A 840 112.34 20.50 -44.91
C LEU A 840 112.91 21.48 -43.86
N LYS A 841 114.00 21.09 -43.21
CA LYS A 841 114.64 21.80 -42.07
C LYS A 841 116.16 21.74 -42.15
N ASN A 842 116.83 22.75 -41.58
CA ASN A 842 118.31 22.88 -41.51
C ASN A 842 119.02 22.67 -42.87
N ALA A 843 118.36 23.07 -43.96
CA ALA A 843 118.75 22.74 -45.33
C ALA A 843 118.65 23.96 -46.26
N THR A 844 119.17 23.79 -47.47
CA THR A 844 118.89 24.71 -48.58
C THR A 844 117.76 24.12 -49.42
N THR A 845 116.72 24.88 -49.70
CA THR A 845 115.59 24.46 -50.54
C THR A 845 116.03 24.27 -52.00
N PRO A 846 115.27 23.53 -52.83
CA PRO A 846 115.65 23.28 -54.24
C PRO A 846 115.81 24.56 -55.09
N ASP A 847 115.22 25.67 -54.67
CA ASP A 847 115.33 27.01 -55.29
C ASP A 847 116.34 27.95 -54.58
N GLY A 848 117.10 27.45 -53.60
CA GLY A 848 118.32 28.11 -53.11
C GLY A 848 118.23 28.86 -51.77
N TYR A 849 117.06 28.91 -51.13
CA TYR A 849 116.90 29.58 -49.83
C TYR A 849 117.31 28.68 -48.67
N LYS A 850 117.92 29.24 -47.62
CA LYS A 850 118.26 28.49 -46.41
C LYS A 850 117.15 28.59 -45.38
N VAL A 851 116.61 27.43 -45.00
CA VAL A 851 115.69 27.27 -43.87
C VAL A 851 116.46 26.74 -42.67
N ASN A 852 116.17 27.27 -41.49
CA ASN A 852 116.79 26.91 -40.22
C ASN A 852 116.20 25.61 -39.62
N GLU A 853 116.51 25.33 -38.35
CA GLU A 853 116.06 24.15 -37.61
C GLU A 853 114.53 24.02 -37.50
N GLU A 854 113.83 25.14 -37.36
CA GLU A 854 112.37 25.15 -37.34
C GLU A 854 111.76 25.04 -38.75
N GLY A 855 112.50 25.45 -39.78
CA GLY A 855 112.07 25.53 -41.19
C GLY A 855 111.90 26.96 -41.73
N ILE A 856 112.55 27.96 -41.09
CA ILE A 856 112.26 29.41 -41.13
C ILE A 856 113.53 30.25 -41.52
N TRP A 857 113.42 31.57 -41.74
CA TRP A 857 114.36 32.47 -42.45
C TRP A 857 114.46 33.88 -41.79
N LYS A 858 115.64 34.38 -41.30
CA LYS A 858 115.75 35.51 -40.30
C LYS A 858 117.09 36.34 -40.18
N GLN A 859 117.14 37.28 -39.20
CA GLN A 859 118.28 38.15 -38.73
C GLN A 859 118.30 38.38 -37.17
N SER A 860 119.15 39.27 -36.59
CA SER A 860 119.43 39.41 -35.10
C SER A 860 119.95 40.81 -34.60
N VAL A 861 120.63 40.91 -33.42
CA VAL A 861 121.27 42.10 -32.70
C VAL A 861 120.36 42.82 -31.64
N ALA A 862 120.76 43.37 -30.45
CA ALA A 862 121.86 43.20 -29.44
C ALA A 862 121.56 44.00 -28.11
N ALA A 863 122.41 44.00 -27.05
CA ALA A 863 122.16 44.60 -25.69
C ALA A 863 123.42 44.85 -24.80
N VAL A 864 123.25 45.21 -23.50
CA VAL A 864 124.23 45.16 -22.36
C VAL A 864 123.48 45.60 -21.07
N ASN A 865 123.74 45.21 -19.80
CA ASN A 865 124.43 44.06 -19.13
C ASN A 865 123.54 43.69 -17.87
N SER A 866 123.87 43.31 -16.62
CA SER A 866 125.04 42.93 -15.78
C SER A 866 124.51 42.18 -14.52
N GLU A 867 124.85 40.91 -14.25
CA GLU A 867 125.87 40.40 -13.29
C GLU A 867 125.45 40.30 -11.81
N ALA A 868 125.64 39.18 -11.08
CA ALA A 868 126.22 37.83 -11.35
C ALA A 868 125.84 36.91 -10.13
N VAL A 869 125.94 35.56 -10.08
CA VAL A 869 126.30 34.40 -10.94
C VAL A 869 125.63 33.18 -10.25
N LYS A 870 124.85 32.28 -10.89
CA LYS A 870 125.13 31.18 -11.86
C LYS A 870 125.81 29.93 -11.27
N PRO A 871 125.64 28.73 -11.89
CA PRO A 871 124.58 28.26 -12.82
C PRO A 871 123.82 27.05 -12.19
N GLU A 872 123.02 26.18 -12.81
CA GLU A 872 122.61 25.82 -14.19
C GLU A 872 121.27 25.03 -14.05
N GLN A 873 120.29 24.92 -14.97
CA GLN A 873 120.14 25.37 -16.36
C GLN A 873 118.61 25.47 -16.73
N LYS A 874 118.15 26.66 -17.17
CA LYS A 874 117.00 27.01 -18.07
C LYS A 874 115.60 26.34 -17.91
N GLN A 875 114.52 27.10 -17.59
CA GLN A 875 113.66 28.00 -18.43
C GLN A 875 112.65 27.24 -19.33
N GLU A 876 111.37 27.64 -19.57
CA GLU A 876 110.48 28.75 -19.16
C GLU A 876 108.99 28.30 -19.36
N SER A 877 107.91 28.85 -18.75
CA SER A 877 107.20 30.14 -18.97
C SER A 877 106.85 30.44 -20.45
N ASN A 878 105.74 31.07 -20.85
CA ASN A 878 104.56 31.69 -20.19
C ASN A 878 103.34 31.52 -21.16
N SER A 879 102.14 32.12 -21.13
CA SER A 879 101.34 33.08 -20.33
C SER A 879 99.86 32.83 -20.76
N SER A 880 98.79 32.84 -19.96
CA SER A 880 98.18 33.91 -19.13
C SER A 880 97.63 35.13 -19.90
N ILE A 881 96.50 35.69 -19.39
CA ILE A 881 95.70 36.85 -19.90
C ILE A 881 94.68 36.49 -21.01
N VAL A 882 93.45 37.04 -21.11
CA VAL A 882 92.34 37.52 -20.22
C VAL A 882 91.30 38.24 -21.12
N GLU A 883 90.17 38.70 -20.56
CA GLU A 883 89.04 39.44 -21.20
C GLU A 883 88.13 38.60 -22.14
N GLN A 884 86.80 38.44 -21.98
CA GLN A 884 85.70 39.01 -21.16
C GLN A 884 84.71 39.92 -21.91
N SER A 885 83.43 39.49 -21.90
CA SER A 885 82.20 40.26 -22.18
C SER A 885 81.91 40.76 -23.61
N LYS A 886 80.82 40.21 -24.20
CA LYS A 886 79.54 40.90 -24.54
C LYS A 886 78.61 39.91 -25.25
N GLN A 887 77.41 39.64 -24.72
CA GLN A 887 76.13 40.37 -24.81
C GLN A 887 75.32 40.03 -26.07
N ASP A 888 74.05 39.68 -25.83
CA ASP A 888 72.81 39.92 -26.61
C ASP A 888 72.88 39.85 -28.15
N SER A 889 72.05 39.04 -28.81
CA SER A 889 70.64 39.44 -28.99
C SER A 889 69.64 38.28 -29.20
N ASN A 890 68.40 38.52 -28.75
CA ASN A 890 67.23 37.73 -29.13
C ASN A 890 66.78 38.02 -30.58
N LEU A 891 65.89 37.16 -31.11
CA LEU A 891 64.54 37.46 -31.66
C LEU A 891 64.06 36.18 -32.41
N GLU A 892 62.91 35.58 -32.08
CA GLU A 892 61.54 35.93 -32.52
C GLU A 892 61.25 35.61 -34.01
N ALA A 893 60.05 35.15 -34.41
CA ALA A 893 58.85 34.75 -33.66
C ALA A 893 57.87 33.90 -34.51
N ASN A 894 56.88 33.29 -33.84
CA ASN A 894 55.56 32.88 -34.37
C ASN A 894 55.57 31.73 -35.44
N ALA A 895 54.46 31.04 -35.75
CA ALA A 895 53.04 31.24 -35.38
C ALA A 895 52.26 29.89 -35.33
N SER A 896 51.09 29.92 -34.66
CA SER A 896 49.77 29.31 -35.04
C SER A 896 49.64 27.94 -35.75
N GLU A 897 48.61 27.12 -35.55
CA GLU A 897 47.47 27.03 -34.61
C GLU A 897 46.67 25.75 -34.90
N LYS A 898 46.03 25.12 -33.87
CA LYS A 898 44.74 24.36 -33.96
C LYS A 898 44.73 23.05 -34.80
N LYS A 899 43.79 22.08 -34.66
CA LYS A 899 42.61 21.94 -33.77
C LYS A 899 42.18 20.46 -33.57
N GLU A 900 41.55 20.18 -32.42
CA GLU A 900 40.45 19.22 -32.13
C GLU A 900 40.40 17.77 -32.69
N LYS A 901 40.24 16.82 -31.73
CA LYS A 901 39.37 15.61 -31.73
C LYS A 901 39.72 14.46 -32.69
N GLU A 902 39.44 13.20 -32.35
CA GLU A 902 38.59 12.65 -31.26
C GLU A 902 39.36 12.06 -30.07
#